data_AF-A0AAJ2J5D3-F1
#
_entry.id   AF-A0AAJ2J5D3-F1
#
_cell.length_a   1.000
_cell.length_b   1.000
_cell.length_c   1.000
_cell.angle_alpha   90.00
_cell.angle_beta   90.00
_cell.angle_gamma   90.00
#
_symmetry.space_group_name_H-M   'P 1'
#
loop_
_entity.id
_entity.type
_entity.pdbx_description
1 polymer ?
#
loop_
_entity_poly.entity_id
_entity_poly.type
_entity_poly.pdbx_seq_one_letter_code
_entity_poly.pdbx_strand_id
1 'polypeptide(L)'
;MHLPAFQTTHLRLAIILGVFGLVLNLFPIPLFANVQLILGNVAVVIVAILLGPWYALITALFTATGLMIVWSSPHVYLLFLLEALWLGFARRRDIQILYASVSYWVLLGIPLLAIYVAVIAKMPASHIPFTAIKQAVNGMIYAAIGELCVVAIPSLWHFKGKLTNLNRRTFSSQLSYLFTLIITVSLLVSSLAFNHFFIDKQQVMINRNLDDTATHLSHATDNYLAYNTQVIASTAKFLSLSNAGINEWQALLSSIHDSNQGFKTMLIANEQGNLLAASPMANTVNLDRLAEIPSVMDREYFIQAFYNHKTFVSPAFIGRGFGNDVIVAISAPIFSPHAPNQARGIVEGSLDLRYFSSIDKQNLHHEQQSILLTDENNNLIYASEGLGLAPFTPLSFSKGSEIYRARLQLMNLHNLDSNTPEYIYAQHKLNNGWQLYVLEPFVPLLKLAERQYVNTVILLFCSLVGAFFITKAISKLLTEPLSLLAQHFGPAKQEKVSDEKFEHDLLDKSTPKEIYSLYESLASNQQTLLEHQQELEQKVQQRTQDLEAANVKLKDLAERDPLTNLYNRRYTEHQFPLIQQMCERGQDAMTLAILDLDHFKQINDTYGHLGGDECLKEVAELLTSLFKRDIDLISRYGGEEFLLILPMCNALKVEAHLNEFKQQLADTVIINPQDNRSFNVTASIGAVIANATYSDSLEHWLKQADNNLYLAKEQGRDRVVCSLIV
;
A
#
# COMPACT_ATOMS: atom_id res chain seq x y z
N MET A 1 -12.31 9.50 -28.70
CA MET A 1 -11.54 8.56 -27.86
C MET A 1 -10.86 7.58 -28.82
N HIS A 2 -9.61 7.83 -29.22
CA HIS A 2 -8.88 6.88 -30.08
C HIS A 2 -8.54 5.62 -29.27
N LEU A 3 -8.92 4.44 -29.76
CA LEU A 3 -8.46 3.16 -29.21
C LEU A 3 -6.93 3.14 -29.28
N PRO A 4 -6.22 2.87 -28.17
CA PRO A 4 -4.77 2.85 -28.20
C PRO A 4 -4.27 1.67 -29.04
N ALA A 5 -3.21 1.88 -29.82
CA ALA A 5 -2.50 0.79 -30.46
C ALA A 5 -1.91 -0.12 -29.37
N PHE A 6 -2.36 -1.38 -29.31
CA PHE A 6 -1.89 -2.34 -28.31
C PHE A 6 -0.45 -2.76 -28.61
N GLN A 7 0.42 -2.69 -27.59
CA GLN A 7 1.77 -3.25 -27.70
C GLN A 7 1.68 -4.77 -27.56
N THR A 8 2.32 -5.49 -28.49
CA THR A 8 2.26 -6.96 -28.55
C THR A 8 2.78 -7.62 -27.27
N THR A 9 3.81 -7.06 -26.63
CA THR A 9 4.37 -7.56 -25.36
C THR A 9 3.41 -7.39 -24.19
N HIS A 10 2.76 -6.22 -24.07
CA HIS A 10 1.77 -5.94 -23.03
C HIS A 10 0.52 -6.80 -23.19
N LEU A 11 0.08 -6.99 -24.45
CA LEU A 11 -1.05 -7.85 -24.77
C LEU A 11 -0.77 -9.31 -24.37
N ARG A 12 0.43 -9.83 -24.68
CA ARG A 12 0.85 -11.17 -24.25
C ARG A 12 0.80 -11.33 -22.74
N LEU A 13 1.33 -10.36 -21.98
CA LEU A 13 1.29 -10.39 -20.52
C LEU A 13 -0.15 -10.40 -19.99
N ALA A 14 -1.02 -9.53 -20.52
CA ALA A 14 -2.42 -9.45 -20.13
C ALA A 14 -3.19 -10.76 -20.39
N ILE A 15 -2.91 -11.43 -21.52
CA ILE A 15 -3.49 -12.73 -21.86
C ILE A 15 -2.95 -13.83 -20.94
N ILE A 16 -1.64 -13.91 -20.71
CA ILE A 16 -1.03 -14.94 -19.83
C ILE A 16 -1.63 -14.85 -18.42
N LEU A 17 -1.65 -13.66 -17.84
CA LEU A 17 -2.25 -13.43 -16.53
C LEU A 17 -3.77 -13.67 -16.54
N GLY A 18 -4.45 -13.36 -17.65
CA GLY A 18 -5.87 -13.64 -17.84
C GLY A 18 -6.17 -15.14 -17.83
N VAL A 19 -5.42 -15.94 -18.58
CA VAL A 19 -5.54 -17.41 -18.61
C VAL A 19 -5.23 -18.01 -17.24
N PHE A 20 -4.20 -17.53 -16.56
CA PHE A 20 -3.90 -17.94 -15.19
C PHE A 20 -5.06 -17.64 -14.23
N GLY A 21 -5.60 -16.41 -14.29
CA GLY A 21 -6.77 -16.02 -13.49
C GLY A 21 -8.04 -16.80 -13.84
N LEU A 22 -8.24 -17.18 -15.11
CA LEU A 22 -9.32 -18.08 -15.54
C LEU A 22 -9.20 -19.43 -14.85
N VAL A 23 -8.02 -20.07 -14.90
CA VAL A 23 -7.79 -21.38 -14.28
C VAL A 23 -8.06 -21.32 -12.77
N LEU A 24 -7.59 -20.27 -12.08
CA LEU A 24 -7.89 -20.08 -10.67
C LEU A 24 -9.39 -19.94 -10.39
N ASN A 25 -10.11 -19.21 -11.25
CA ASN A 25 -11.56 -19.02 -11.09
C ASN A 25 -12.41 -20.23 -11.49
N LEU A 26 -11.83 -21.26 -12.11
CA LEU A 26 -12.50 -22.57 -12.30
C LEU A 26 -12.59 -23.36 -10.99
N PHE A 27 -11.74 -23.04 -10.01
CA PHE A 27 -11.69 -23.71 -8.71
C PHE A 27 -11.79 -22.70 -7.55
N PRO A 28 -12.90 -21.94 -7.46
CA PRO A 28 -13.07 -20.98 -6.38
C PRO A 28 -13.12 -21.70 -5.03
N ILE A 29 -12.51 -21.09 -4.01
CA ILE A 29 -12.43 -21.71 -2.69
C ILE A 29 -13.80 -21.61 -2.01
N PRO A 30 -14.47 -22.74 -1.70
CA PRO A 30 -15.78 -22.72 -1.09
C PRO A 30 -15.71 -22.38 0.40
N LEU A 31 -16.56 -21.46 0.81
CA LEU A 31 -16.89 -21.13 2.20
C LEU A 31 -18.38 -21.45 2.41
N PHE A 32 -18.89 -21.24 3.63
CA PHE A 32 -20.26 -21.61 4.00
C PHE A 32 -21.35 -20.88 3.20
N ALA A 33 -22.52 -21.52 2.99
CA ALA A 33 -23.72 -20.92 2.36
C ALA A 33 -23.49 -20.26 0.98
N ASN A 34 -22.99 -21.01 0.00
CA ASN A 34 -22.62 -20.53 -1.36
C ASN A 34 -21.51 -19.47 -1.41
N VAL A 35 -20.85 -19.25 -0.27
CA VAL A 35 -19.58 -18.61 0.06
C VAL A 35 -18.35 -18.69 -0.85
N GLN A 36 -18.27 -18.33 -2.13
CA GLN A 36 -17.00 -18.58 -2.86
C GLN A 36 -15.98 -17.42 -2.84
N LEU A 37 -14.72 -17.72 -2.52
CA LEU A 37 -13.58 -16.77 -2.63
C LEU A 37 -12.97 -16.85 -4.03
N ILE A 38 -12.83 -15.68 -4.67
CA ILE A 38 -12.39 -15.55 -6.07
C ILE A 38 -11.00 -14.92 -6.10
N LEU A 39 -9.96 -15.73 -6.34
CA LEU A 39 -8.58 -15.26 -6.36
C LEU A 39 -8.05 -14.94 -7.76
N GLY A 40 -8.67 -15.43 -8.83
CA GLY A 40 -8.21 -15.17 -10.20
C GLY A 40 -8.25 -13.70 -10.59
N ASN A 41 -9.12 -12.89 -9.98
CA ASN A 41 -9.22 -11.46 -10.23
C ASN A 41 -8.01 -10.66 -9.70
N VAL A 42 -7.12 -11.27 -8.90
CA VAL A 42 -5.81 -10.69 -8.56
C VAL A 42 -5.03 -10.35 -9.84
N ALA A 43 -5.12 -11.19 -10.87
CA ALA A 43 -4.48 -10.96 -12.16
C ALA A 43 -4.97 -9.67 -12.84
N VAL A 44 -6.28 -9.39 -12.78
CA VAL A 44 -6.90 -8.18 -13.34
C VAL A 44 -6.33 -6.94 -12.66
N VAL A 45 -6.20 -6.99 -11.33
CA VAL A 45 -5.66 -5.89 -10.53
C VAL A 45 -4.21 -5.61 -10.89
N ILE A 46 -3.38 -6.64 -10.98
CA ILE A 46 -1.96 -6.52 -11.37
C ILE A 46 -1.86 -5.85 -12.74
N VAL A 47 -2.64 -6.31 -13.71
CA VAL A 47 -2.66 -5.73 -15.07
C VAL A 47 -3.20 -4.29 -15.06
N ALA A 48 -4.21 -3.97 -14.25
CA ALA A 48 -4.72 -2.61 -14.11
C ALA A 48 -3.66 -1.65 -13.56
N ILE A 49 -2.85 -2.09 -12.59
CA ILE A 49 -1.74 -1.31 -12.01
C ILE A 49 -0.65 -1.05 -13.04
N LEU A 50 -0.27 -2.09 -13.79
CA LEU A 50 0.91 -2.07 -14.66
C LEU A 50 0.64 -1.52 -16.06
N LEU A 51 -0.54 -1.79 -16.63
CA LEU A 51 -0.84 -1.55 -18.04
C LEU A 51 -2.09 -0.68 -18.27
N GLY A 52 -2.94 -0.50 -17.25
CA GLY A 52 -4.12 0.36 -17.29
C GLY A 52 -5.40 -0.34 -17.80
N PRO A 53 -6.46 0.44 -18.13
CA PRO A 53 -7.84 -0.06 -18.21
C PRO A 53 -8.10 -1.04 -19.34
N TRP A 54 -7.53 -0.81 -20.52
CA TRP A 54 -7.83 -1.64 -21.70
C TRP A 54 -7.20 -3.03 -21.63
N TYR A 55 -5.98 -3.14 -21.10
CA TYR A 55 -5.37 -4.44 -20.86
C TYR A 55 -6.05 -5.17 -19.70
N ALA A 56 -6.43 -4.43 -18.64
CA ALA A 56 -7.19 -5.00 -17.53
C ALA A 56 -8.54 -5.56 -17.98
N LEU A 57 -9.23 -4.87 -18.92
CA LEU A 57 -10.47 -5.36 -19.53
C LEU A 57 -10.27 -6.70 -20.25
N ILE A 58 -9.18 -6.84 -21.02
CA ILE A 58 -8.85 -8.11 -21.70
C ILE A 58 -8.61 -9.22 -20.68
N THR A 59 -7.79 -8.96 -19.66
CA THR A 59 -7.53 -9.92 -18.57
C THR A 59 -8.83 -10.30 -17.86
N ALA A 60 -9.70 -9.34 -17.57
CA ALA A 60 -10.99 -9.56 -16.91
C ALA A 60 -11.96 -10.39 -17.75
N LEU A 61 -11.90 -10.32 -19.08
CA LEU A 61 -12.70 -11.18 -19.95
C LEU A 61 -12.37 -12.66 -19.71
N PHE A 62 -11.08 -13.00 -19.59
CA PHE A 62 -10.66 -14.37 -19.26
C PHE A 62 -11.09 -14.76 -17.85
N THR A 63 -10.80 -13.93 -16.83
CA THR A 63 -11.13 -14.29 -15.44
C THR A 63 -12.63 -14.40 -15.19
N ALA A 64 -13.44 -13.54 -15.82
CA ALA A 64 -14.90 -13.61 -15.77
C ALA A 64 -15.45 -14.82 -16.53
N THR A 65 -14.79 -15.28 -17.60
CA THR A 65 -15.17 -16.52 -18.30
C THR A 65 -15.00 -17.74 -17.42
N GLY A 66 -13.94 -17.82 -16.61
CA GLY A 66 -13.79 -18.87 -15.60
C GLY A 66 -14.96 -18.92 -14.63
N LEU A 67 -15.40 -17.75 -14.14
CA LEU A 67 -16.56 -17.64 -13.26
C LEU A 67 -17.88 -17.95 -13.97
N MET A 68 -18.05 -17.57 -15.23
CA MET A 68 -19.24 -17.89 -16.01
C MET A 68 -19.44 -19.40 -16.12
N ILE A 69 -18.36 -20.17 -16.31
CA ILE A 69 -18.40 -21.63 -16.39
C ILE A 69 -18.87 -22.23 -15.05
N VAL A 70 -18.33 -21.74 -13.93
CA VAL A 70 -18.66 -22.30 -12.60
C VAL A 70 -20.04 -21.84 -12.10
N TRP A 71 -20.38 -20.56 -12.29
CA TRP A 71 -21.61 -19.96 -11.75
C TRP A 71 -22.78 -19.96 -12.73
N SER A 72 -22.55 -20.27 -14.00
CA SER A 72 -23.57 -20.29 -15.06
C SER A 72 -24.43 -19.02 -15.11
N SER A 73 -23.83 -17.86 -14.84
CA SER A 73 -24.57 -16.63 -14.60
C SER A 73 -23.88 -15.42 -15.23
N PRO A 74 -24.50 -14.75 -16.22
CA PRO A 74 -23.82 -13.78 -17.09
C PRO A 74 -23.45 -12.44 -16.41
N HIS A 75 -24.01 -12.14 -15.23
CA HIS A 75 -23.70 -10.92 -14.48
C HIS A 75 -22.22 -10.75 -14.14
N VAL A 76 -21.45 -11.85 -14.07
CA VAL A 76 -20.02 -11.83 -13.79
C VAL A 76 -19.26 -10.98 -14.81
N TYR A 77 -19.65 -11.03 -16.09
CA TYR A 77 -19.03 -10.17 -17.11
C TYR A 77 -19.32 -8.70 -16.84
N LEU A 78 -20.57 -8.35 -16.59
CA LEU A 78 -20.97 -6.96 -16.35
C LEU A 78 -20.23 -6.38 -15.13
N LEU A 79 -20.20 -7.10 -14.02
CA LEU A 79 -19.55 -6.63 -12.79
C LEU A 79 -18.03 -6.55 -12.92
N PHE A 80 -17.35 -7.60 -13.36
CA PHE A 80 -15.88 -7.63 -13.29
C PHE A 80 -15.21 -6.88 -14.45
N LEU A 81 -15.86 -6.75 -15.61
CA LEU A 81 -15.34 -5.92 -16.70
C LEU A 81 -15.44 -4.42 -16.34
N LEU A 82 -16.54 -3.99 -15.72
CA LEU A 82 -16.69 -2.62 -15.25
C LEU A 82 -15.69 -2.29 -14.13
N GLU A 83 -15.46 -3.23 -13.21
CA GLU A 83 -14.43 -3.09 -12.18
C GLU A 83 -13.04 -2.95 -12.79
N ALA A 84 -12.67 -3.80 -13.75
CA ALA A 84 -11.38 -3.74 -14.42
C ALA A 84 -11.12 -2.37 -15.09
N LEU A 85 -12.14 -1.82 -15.75
CA LEU A 85 -12.08 -0.47 -16.32
C LEU A 85 -11.93 0.59 -15.22
N TRP A 86 -12.75 0.51 -14.18
CA TRP A 86 -12.73 1.44 -13.05
C TRP A 86 -11.34 1.50 -12.41
N LEU A 87 -10.77 0.35 -12.06
CA LEU A 87 -9.43 0.24 -11.47
C LEU A 87 -8.35 0.78 -12.39
N GLY A 88 -8.38 0.42 -13.68
CA GLY A 88 -7.38 0.90 -14.64
C GLY A 88 -7.46 2.40 -14.92
N PHE A 89 -8.66 3.00 -14.97
CA PHE A 89 -8.82 4.44 -15.10
C PHE A 89 -8.43 5.19 -13.82
N ALA A 90 -8.79 4.66 -12.65
CA ALA A 90 -8.37 5.20 -11.36
C ALA A 90 -6.84 5.23 -11.25
N ARG A 91 -6.17 4.15 -11.69
CA ARG A 91 -4.70 4.09 -11.72
C ARG A 91 -4.07 5.18 -12.59
N ARG A 92 -4.65 5.47 -13.77
CA ARG A 92 -4.19 6.55 -14.65
C ARG A 92 -4.29 7.94 -14.02
N ARG A 93 -5.20 8.11 -13.05
CA ARG A 93 -5.34 9.34 -12.25
C ARG A 93 -4.53 9.30 -10.95
N ASP A 94 -3.59 8.35 -10.84
CA ASP A 94 -2.75 8.14 -9.67
C ASP A 94 -3.52 7.86 -8.37
N ILE A 95 -4.72 7.27 -8.49
CA ILE A 95 -5.51 6.80 -7.35
C ILE A 95 -5.02 5.42 -6.92
N GLN A 96 -4.94 5.20 -5.62
CA GLN A 96 -4.61 3.92 -5.00
C GLN A 96 -5.67 2.85 -5.28
N ILE A 97 -5.26 1.64 -5.63
CA ILE A 97 -6.18 0.61 -6.14
C ILE A 97 -7.14 0.12 -5.07
N LEU A 98 -6.68 -0.06 -3.84
CA LEU A 98 -7.58 -0.43 -2.73
C LEU A 98 -8.74 0.57 -2.60
N TYR A 99 -8.46 1.87 -2.62
CA TYR A 99 -9.48 2.92 -2.55
C TYR A 99 -10.37 2.93 -3.80
N ALA A 100 -9.79 2.71 -4.98
CA ALA A 100 -10.55 2.57 -6.21
C ALA A 100 -11.54 1.39 -6.15
N SER A 101 -11.11 0.23 -5.64
CA SER A 101 -11.98 -0.95 -5.47
C SER A 101 -13.10 -0.69 -4.47
N VAL A 102 -12.80 -0.08 -3.31
CA VAL A 102 -13.84 0.31 -2.34
C VAL A 102 -14.86 1.25 -2.98
N SER A 103 -14.40 2.28 -3.69
CA SER A 103 -15.29 3.23 -4.36
C SER A 103 -16.16 2.56 -5.44
N TYR A 104 -15.60 1.61 -6.20
CA TYR A 104 -16.34 0.85 -7.19
C TYR A 104 -17.47 0.04 -6.56
N TRP A 105 -17.16 -0.75 -5.53
CA TRP A 105 -18.15 -1.61 -4.89
C TRP A 105 -19.25 -0.82 -4.18
N VAL A 106 -18.92 0.31 -3.55
CA VAL A 106 -19.92 1.17 -2.91
C VAL A 106 -20.81 1.88 -3.92
N LEU A 107 -20.23 2.47 -4.97
CA LEU A 107 -20.97 3.34 -5.89
C LEU A 107 -21.67 2.58 -7.02
N LEU A 108 -21.13 1.45 -7.46
CA LEU A 108 -21.58 0.75 -8.65
C LEU A 108 -21.77 -0.75 -8.43
N GLY A 109 -20.78 -1.45 -7.87
CA GLY A 109 -20.81 -2.91 -7.73
C GLY A 109 -21.98 -3.44 -6.89
N ILE A 110 -22.15 -2.95 -5.64
CA ILE A 110 -23.25 -3.34 -4.74
C ILE A 110 -24.62 -2.98 -5.34
N PRO A 111 -24.88 -1.73 -5.80
CA PRO A 111 -26.15 -1.39 -6.42
C PRO A 111 -26.49 -2.27 -7.63
N LEU A 112 -25.52 -2.50 -8.51
CA LEU A 112 -25.73 -3.26 -9.75
C LEU A 112 -25.99 -4.75 -9.46
N LEU A 113 -25.25 -5.34 -8.52
CA LEU A 113 -25.48 -6.70 -8.07
C LEU A 113 -26.83 -6.84 -7.35
N ALA A 114 -27.21 -5.86 -6.51
CA ALA A 114 -28.51 -5.86 -5.84
C ALA A 114 -29.67 -5.82 -6.83
N ILE A 115 -29.58 -4.98 -7.88
CA ILE A 115 -30.58 -4.92 -8.96
C ILE A 115 -30.62 -6.25 -9.72
N TYR A 116 -29.47 -6.82 -10.09
CA TYR A 116 -29.42 -8.11 -10.79
C TYR A 116 -30.10 -9.22 -9.97
N VAL A 117 -29.75 -9.31 -8.69
CA VAL A 117 -30.26 -10.35 -7.80
C VAL A 117 -31.76 -10.17 -7.51
N ALA A 118 -32.24 -8.92 -7.37
CA ALA A 118 -33.65 -8.61 -7.15
C ALA A 118 -34.52 -8.89 -8.39
N VAL A 119 -34.07 -8.43 -9.57
CA VAL A 119 -34.90 -8.39 -10.78
C VAL A 119 -34.75 -9.66 -11.62
N ILE A 120 -33.51 -10.12 -11.81
CA ILE A 120 -33.19 -11.22 -12.73
C ILE A 120 -33.16 -12.54 -11.98
N ALA A 121 -32.43 -12.61 -10.86
CA ALA A 121 -32.34 -13.84 -10.06
C ALA A 121 -33.56 -14.08 -9.15
N LYS A 122 -34.42 -13.07 -8.96
CA LYS A 122 -35.63 -13.10 -8.12
C LYS A 122 -35.38 -13.67 -6.72
N MET A 123 -34.23 -13.36 -6.12
CA MET A 123 -33.94 -13.82 -4.76
C MET A 123 -34.79 -13.07 -3.72
N PRO A 124 -35.11 -13.71 -2.58
CA PRO A 124 -35.81 -13.03 -1.49
C PRO A 124 -35.04 -11.81 -0.99
N ALA A 125 -35.77 -10.74 -0.64
CA ALA A 125 -35.18 -9.47 -0.21
C ALA A 125 -34.23 -9.60 0.99
N SER A 126 -34.44 -10.61 1.85
CA SER A 126 -33.58 -10.92 3.00
C SER A 126 -32.14 -11.28 2.63
N HIS A 127 -31.90 -11.89 1.46
CA HIS A 127 -30.57 -12.40 1.09
C HIS A 127 -29.76 -11.42 0.22
N ILE A 128 -30.38 -10.34 -0.27
CA ILE A 128 -29.73 -9.37 -1.17
C ILE A 128 -28.57 -8.64 -0.48
N PRO A 129 -28.73 -8.07 0.74
CA PRO A 129 -27.65 -7.33 1.39
C PRO A 129 -26.44 -8.22 1.67
N PHE A 130 -26.69 -9.43 2.15
CA PHE A 130 -25.65 -10.42 2.43
C PHE A 130 -24.85 -10.79 1.17
N THR A 131 -25.55 -11.08 0.05
CA THR A 131 -24.92 -11.42 -1.23
C THR A 131 -24.06 -10.28 -1.77
N ALA A 132 -24.57 -9.04 -1.69
CA ALA A 132 -23.87 -7.88 -2.22
C ALA A 132 -22.63 -7.50 -1.39
N ILE A 133 -22.75 -7.48 -0.06
CA ILE A 133 -21.64 -7.17 0.86
C ILE A 133 -20.52 -8.19 0.70
N LYS A 134 -20.86 -9.49 0.65
CA LYS A 134 -19.91 -10.57 0.42
C LYS A 134 -19.08 -10.32 -0.85
N GLN A 135 -19.74 -9.96 -1.94
CA GLN A 135 -19.04 -9.78 -3.21
C GLN A 135 -18.11 -8.55 -3.18
N ALA A 136 -18.50 -7.49 -2.46
CA ALA A 136 -17.63 -6.36 -2.19
C ALA A 136 -16.39 -6.73 -1.36
N VAL A 137 -16.54 -7.59 -0.34
CA VAL A 137 -15.42 -8.10 0.45
C VAL A 137 -14.45 -8.90 -0.43
N ASN A 138 -14.96 -9.78 -1.31
CA ASN A 138 -14.14 -10.45 -2.32
C ASN A 138 -13.34 -9.43 -3.16
N GLY A 139 -14.03 -8.39 -3.65
CA GLY A 139 -13.45 -7.23 -4.31
C GLY A 139 -12.21 -6.68 -3.64
N MET A 140 -12.37 -6.34 -2.36
CA MET A 140 -11.31 -5.75 -1.55
C MET A 140 -10.15 -6.72 -1.32
N ILE A 141 -10.41 -8.02 -1.13
CA ILE A 141 -9.37 -9.03 -0.90
C ILE A 141 -8.42 -9.12 -2.10
N TYR A 142 -8.93 -9.39 -3.30
CA TYR A 142 -8.05 -9.55 -4.45
C TYR A 142 -7.44 -8.21 -4.91
N ALA A 143 -8.10 -7.08 -4.67
CA ALA A 143 -7.51 -5.75 -4.88
C ALA A 143 -6.30 -5.53 -3.97
N ALA A 144 -6.44 -5.83 -2.68
CA ALA A 144 -5.36 -5.68 -1.71
C ALA A 144 -4.19 -6.63 -2.00
N ILE A 145 -4.47 -7.91 -2.32
CA ILE A 145 -3.44 -8.89 -2.70
C ILE A 145 -2.73 -8.47 -3.98
N GLY A 146 -3.47 -8.10 -5.03
CA GLY A 146 -2.89 -7.71 -6.31
C GLY A 146 -1.99 -6.49 -6.21
N GLU A 147 -2.37 -5.49 -5.41
CA GLU A 147 -1.53 -4.34 -5.16
C GLU A 147 -0.29 -4.69 -4.33
N LEU A 148 -0.43 -5.54 -3.32
CA LEU A 148 0.68 -6.01 -2.51
C LEU A 148 1.71 -6.78 -3.38
N CYS A 149 1.26 -7.62 -4.30
CA CYS A 149 2.15 -8.33 -5.25
C CYS A 149 2.97 -7.38 -6.12
N VAL A 150 2.40 -6.22 -6.52
CA VAL A 150 3.13 -5.22 -7.32
C VAL A 150 4.13 -4.44 -6.48
N VAL A 151 3.74 -4.07 -5.26
CA VAL A 151 4.59 -3.25 -4.37
C VAL A 151 5.69 -4.06 -3.70
N ALA A 152 5.42 -5.28 -3.26
CA ALA A 152 6.36 -6.12 -2.51
C ALA A 152 7.50 -6.67 -3.37
N ILE A 153 7.30 -6.83 -4.69
CA ILE A 153 8.30 -7.41 -5.58
C ILE A 153 8.52 -6.53 -6.83
N PRO A 154 9.11 -5.32 -6.70
CA PRO A 154 9.25 -4.40 -7.82
C PRO A 154 10.12 -4.95 -8.96
N SER A 155 11.06 -5.85 -8.65
CA SER A 155 11.99 -6.46 -9.60
C SER A 155 11.29 -7.35 -10.63
N LEU A 156 10.21 -8.04 -10.26
CA LEU A 156 9.40 -8.85 -11.18
C LEU A 156 8.71 -8.01 -12.27
N TRP A 157 8.46 -6.73 -11.96
CA TRP A 157 7.66 -5.85 -12.81
C TRP A 157 8.52 -4.81 -13.55
N HIS A 158 9.78 -5.13 -13.84
CA HIS A 158 10.69 -4.23 -14.54
C HIS A 158 10.64 -4.43 -16.07
N PHE A 159 9.80 -3.66 -16.76
CA PHE A 159 9.73 -3.67 -18.23
C PHE A 159 9.34 -2.30 -18.80
N LYS A 160 9.68 -2.07 -20.08
CA LYS A 160 9.45 -0.80 -20.78
C LYS A 160 7.95 -0.58 -21.06
N GLY A 161 7.47 0.63 -20.81
CA GLY A 161 6.09 1.04 -21.11
C GLY A 161 5.05 0.70 -20.05
N LYS A 162 5.45 0.23 -18.86
CA LYS A 162 4.54 0.14 -17.71
C LYS A 162 4.06 1.52 -17.26
N LEU A 163 2.86 1.59 -16.72
CA LEU A 163 2.34 2.82 -16.11
C LEU A 163 3.22 3.21 -14.90
N THR A 164 3.71 4.45 -14.92
CA THR A 164 4.43 5.05 -13.79
C THR A 164 3.52 6.04 -13.06
N ASN A 165 3.77 6.27 -11.78
CA ASN A 165 3.08 7.33 -11.06
C ASN A 165 3.36 8.67 -11.75
N LEU A 166 2.31 9.45 -11.99
CA LEU A 166 2.44 10.80 -12.53
C LEU A 166 3.00 11.75 -11.49
N ASN A 167 2.62 11.56 -10.21
CA ASN A 167 3.06 12.39 -9.11
C ASN A 167 3.98 11.62 -8.16
N ARG A 168 5.04 12.28 -7.69
CA ARG A 168 5.83 11.75 -6.57
C ARG A 168 5.01 11.91 -5.29
N ARG A 169 4.74 10.80 -4.61
CA ARG A 169 4.07 10.81 -3.30
C ARG A 169 5.11 11.02 -2.21
N THR A 170 4.70 11.64 -1.10
CA THR A 170 5.58 11.79 0.06
C THR A 170 5.88 10.42 0.67
N PHE A 171 7.06 10.28 1.28
CA PHE A 171 7.45 9.04 1.96
C PHE A 171 6.42 8.63 3.02
N SER A 172 5.92 9.61 3.79
CA SER A 172 4.84 9.41 4.77
C SER A 172 3.58 8.79 4.16
N SER A 173 3.13 9.31 3.01
CA SER A 173 1.93 8.80 2.32
C SER A 173 2.13 7.38 1.79
N GLN A 174 3.33 7.07 1.28
CA GLN A 174 3.65 5.72 0.78
C GLN A 174 3.72 4.70 1.91
N LEU A 175 4.40 5.05 3.01
CA LEU A 175 4.54 4.19 4.17
C LEU A 175 3.19 3.91 4.84
N SER A 176 2.38 4.97 5.02
CA SER A 176 1.03 4.87 5.57
C SER A 176 0.14 3.97 4.72
N TYR A 177 0.25 4.08 3.40
CA TYR A 177 -0.52 3.23 2.52
C TYR A 177 -0.07 1.77 2.57
N LEU A 178 1.23 1.50 2.58
CA LEU A 178 1.77 0.14 2.63
C LEU A 178 1.34 -0.59 3.91
N PHE A 179 1.44 0.08 5.06
CA PHE A 179 0.94 -0.47 6.31
C PHE A 179 -0.58 -0.69 6.29
N THR A 180 -1.34 0.26 5.73
CA THR A 180 -2.79 0.10 5.56
C THR A 180 -3.09 -1.15 4.73
N LEU A 181 -2.35 -1.37 3.64
CA LEU A 181 -2.50 -2.53 2.76
C LEU A 181 -2.21 -3.85 3.48
N ILE A 182 -1.07 -3.94 4.19
CA ILE A 182 -0.67 -5.13 4.94
C ILE A 182 -1.70 -5.47 6.03
N ILE A 183 -2.12 -4.47 6.81
CA ILE A 183 -3.14 -4.64 7.85
C ILE A 183 -4.47 -5.05 7.24
N THR A 184 -4.87 -4.45 6.11
CA THR A 184 -6.12 -4.79 5.43
C THR A 184 -6.15 -6.24 4.97
N VAL A 185 -5.08 -6.71 4.31
CA VAL A 185 -4.97 -8.12 3.90
C VAL A 185 -5.02 -9.04 5.12
N SER A 186 -4.28 -8.71 6.18
CA SER A 186 -4.21 -9.53 7.39
C SER A 186 -5.57 -9.65 8.09
N LEU A 187 -6.29 -8.53 8.24
CA LEU A 187 -7.62 -8.49 8.85
C LEU A 187 -8.65 -9.24 7.99
N LEU A 188 -8.63 -9.06 6.67
CA LEU A 188 -9.54 -9.75 5.76
C LEU A 188 -9.33 -11.27 5.79
N VAL A 189 -8.08 -11.74 5.73
CA VAL A 189 -7.76 -13.17 5.77
C VAL A 189 -8.11 -13.78 7.14
N SER A 190 -7.77 -13.09 8.24
CA SER A 190 -8.11 -13.54 9.60
C SER A 190 -9.63 -13.61 9.81
N SER A 191 -10.36 -12.60 9.34
CA SER A 191 -11.82 -12.56 9.35
C SER A 191 -12.43 -13.75 8.58
N LEU A 192 -11.91 -14.06 7.39
CA LEU A 192 -12.37 -15.18 6.59
C LEU A 192 -12.15 -16.52 7.29
N ALA A 193 -10.94 -16.72 7.84
CA ALA A 193 -10.58 -17.92 8.57
C ALA A 193 -11.46 -18.08 9.83
N PHE A 194 -11.63 -17.00 10.60
CA PHE A 194 -12.47 -17.01 11.80
C PHE A 194 -13.92 -17.39 11.49
N ASN A 195 -14.52 -16.81 10.44
CA ASN A 195 -15.87 -17.17 10.01
C ASN A 195 -15.96 -18.65 9.58
N HIS A 196 -14.97 -19.15 8.85
CA HIS A 196 -14.93 -20.55 8.45
C HIS A 196 -14.87 -21.48 9.66
N PHE A 197 -13.94 -21.26 10.60
CA PHE A 197 -13.81 -22.07 11.81
C PHE A 197 -15.05 -21.97 12.71
N PHE A 198 -15.64 -20.79 12.84
CA PHE A 198 -16.84 -20.59 13.65
C PHE A 198 -17.99 -21.45 13.12
N ILE A 199 -18.26 -21.39 11.82
CA ILE A 199 -19.37 -22.15 11.22
C ILE A 199 -19.08 -23.65 11.17
N ASP A 200 -17.85 -24.06 10.89
CA ASP A 200 -17.46 -25.47 10.94
C ASP A 200 -17.67 -26.05 12.34
N LYS A 201 -17.27 -25.31 13.39
CA LYS A 201 -17.50 -25.70 14.78
C LYS A 201 -18.99 -25.84 15.10
N GLN A 202 -19.84 -24.93 14.62
CA GLN A 202 -21.29 -25.04 14.80
C GLN A 202 -21.86 -26.29 14.10
N GLN A 203 -21.44 -26.58 12.87
CA GLN A 203 -21.87 -27.79 12.16
C GLN A 203 -21.46 -29.07 12.91
N VAL A 204 -20.22 -29.15 13.40
CA VAL A 204 -19.75 -30.32 14.16
C VAL A 204 -20.55 -30.49 15.46
N MET A 205 -20.85 -29.38 16.16
CA MET A 205 -21.65 -29.41 17.39
C MET A 205 -23.08 -29.91 17.13
N ILE A 206 -23.73 -29.40 16.08
CA ILE A 206 -25.09 -29.82 15.71
C ILE A 206 -25.10 -31.28 15.26
N ASN A 207 -24.15 -31.69 14.40
CA ASN A 207 -24.06 -33.08 13.94
C ASN A 207 -23.93 -34.05 15.11
N ARG A 208 -23.05 -33.73 16.07
CA ARG A 208 -22.85 -34.55 17.26
C ARG A 208 -24.11 -34.59 18.13
N ASN A 209 -24.76 -33.45 18.33
CA ASN A 209 -26.00 -33.39 19.11
C ASN A 209 -27.12 -34.22 18.48
N LEU A 210 -27.28 -34.15 17.15
CA LEU A 210 -28.26 -34.95 16.41
C LEU A 210 -27.95 -36.45 16.51
N ASP A 211 -26.68 -36.84 16.36
CA ASP A 211 -26.24 -38.23 16.43
C ASP A 211 -26.41 -38.82 17.84
N ASP A 212 -26.03 -38.06 18.88
CA ASP A 212 -26.22 -38.44 20.29
C ASP A 212 -27.73 -38.61 20.59
N THR A 213 -28.57 -37.69 20.11
CA THR A 213 -30.03 -37.76 20.28
C THR A 213 -30.62 -38.96 19.53
N ALA A 214 -30.23 -39.18 18.27
CA ALA A 214 -30.69 -40.31 17.47
C ALA A 214 -30.30 -41.65 18.11
N THR A 215 -29.10 -41.74 18.66
CA THR A 215 -28.61 -42.93 19.38
C THR A 215 -29.42 -43.18 20.65
N HIS A 216 -29.62 -42.16 21.49
CA HIS A 216 -30.41 -42.29 22.72
C HIS A 216 -31.86 -42.71 22.44
N LEU A 217 -32.49 -42.07 21.45
CA LEU A 217 -33.84 -42.40 21.00
C LEU A 217 -33.96 -43.80 20.42
N SER A 218 -32.96 -44.23 19.66
CA SER A 218 -32.93 -45.59 19.09
C SER A 218 -32.84 -46.63 20.20
N HIS A 219 -31.98 -46.43 21.19
CA HIS A 219 -31.92 -47.33 22.36
C HIS A 219 -33.22 -47.34 23.16
N ALA A 220 -33.85 -46.17 23.39
CA ALA A 220 -35.15 -46.10 24.06
C ALA A 220 -36.24 -46.86 23.29
N THR A 221 -36.23 -46.75 21.95
CA THR A 221 -37.18 -47.44 21.08
C THR A 221 -36.91 -48.95 21.02
N ASP A 222 -35.66 -49.37 20.86
CA ASP A 222 -35.27 -50.78 20.90
C ASP A 222 -35.64 -51.43 22.24
N ASN A 223 -35.39 -50.73 23.36
CA ASN A 223 -35.77 -51.22 24.69
C ASN A 223 -37.29 -51.35 24.85
N TYR A 224 -38.05 -50.38 24.35
CA TYR A 224 -39.51 -50.44 24.37
C TYR A 224 -40.04 -51.59 23.52
N LEU A 225 -39.51 -51.80 22.32
CA LEU A 225 -39.88 -52.91 21.46
C LEU A 225 -39.50 -54.26 22.09
N ALA A 226 -38.28 -54.38 22.63
CA ALA A 226 -37.81 -55.59 23.29
C ALA A 226 -38.65 -55.94 24.52
N TYR A 227 -38.98 -54.95 25.35
CA TYR A 227 -39.84 -55.13 26.52
C TYR A 227 -41.22 -55.67 26.13
N ASN A 228 -41.91 -54.99 25.21
CA ASN A 228 -43.24 -55.40 24.78
C ASN A 228 -43.21 -56.75 24.04
N THR A 229 -42.17 -57.02 23.24
CA THR A 229 -41.95 -58.33 22.61
C THR A 229 -41.80 -59.44 23.65
N GLN A 230 -41.06 -59.19 24.73
CA GLN A 230 -40.89 -60.13 25.83
C GLN A 230 -42.20 -60.37 26.59
N VAL A 231 -43.04 -59.34 26.77
CA VAL A 231 -44.38 -59.49 27.39
C VAL A 231 -45.24 -60.45 26.57
N ILE A 232 -45.33 -60.27 25.24
CA ILE A 232 -46.09 -61.16 24.36
C ILE A 232 -45.52 -62.58 24.35
N ALA A 233 -44.19 -62.73 24.23
CA ALA A 233 -43.55 -64.05 24.24
C ALA A 233 -43.75 -64.79 25.56
N SER A 234 -43.66 -64.09 26.69
CA SER A 234 -43.89 -64.67 28.03
C SER A 234 -45.35 -65.06 28.23
N THR A 235 -46.28 -64.24 27.73
CA THR A 235 -47.72 -64.52 27.73
C THR A 235 -48.02 -65.77 26.90
N ALA A 236 -47.46 -65.87 25.69
CA ALA A 236 -47.60 -67.02 24.83
C ALA A 236 -47.07 -68.30 25.49
N LYS A 237 -45.91 -68.23 26.14
CA LYS A 237 -45.32 -69.35 26.88
C LYS A 237 -46.20 -69.78 28.05
N PHE A 238 -46.77 -68.84 28.81
CA PHE A 238 -47.70 -69.15 29.90
C PHE A 238 -48.98 -69.83 29.38
N LEU A 239 -49.58 -69.28 28.31
CA LEU A 239 -50.76 -69.85 27.65
C LEU A 239 -50.49 -71.23 27.05
N SER A 240 -49.25 -71.51 26.62
CA SER A 240 -48.84 -72.82 26.10
C SER A 240 -48.75 -73.90 27.19
N LEU A 241 -48.50 -73.50 28.43
CA LEU A 241 -48.42 -74.39 29.59
C LEU A 241 -49.78 -74.55 30.31
N SER A 242 -50.76 -73.72 29.98
CA SER A 242 -52.05 -73.66 30.65
C SER A 242 -53.14 -74.49 29.94
N ASN A 243 -53.88 -75.26 30.74
CA ASN A 243 -55.12 -75.95 30.33
C ASN A 243 -56.39 -75.12 30.61
N ALA A 244 -56.22 -73.82 30.90
CA ALA A 244 -57.30 -72.91 31.25
C ALA A 244 -58.35 -72.75 30.14
N GLY A 245 -59.60 -72.48 30.55
CA GLY A 245 -60.72 -72.21 29.64
C GLY A 245 -60.72 -70.80 29.05
N ILE A 246 -61.59 -70.55 28.06
CA ILE A 246 -61.68 -69.25 27.35
C ILE A 246 -61.90 -68.07 28.31
N ASN A 247 -62.78 -68.23 29.31
CA ASN A 247 -63.06 -67.17 30.29
C ASN A 247 -61.82 -66.81 31.14
N GLU A 248 -60.99 -67.80 31.48
CA GLU A 248 -59.75 -67.59 32.23
C GLU A 248 -58.68 -66.92 31.36
N TRP A 249 -58.61 -67.27 30.06
CA TRP A 249 -57.75 -66.59 29.09
C TRP A 249 -58.16 -65.13 28.90
N GLN A 250 -59.46 -64.84 28.84
CA GLN A 250 -59.97 -63.47 28.77
C GLN A 250 -59.60 -62.66 30.01
N ALA A 251 -59.77 -63.22 31.21
CA ALA A 251 -59.41 -62.57 32.46
C ALA A 251 -57.89 -62.30 32.54
N LEU A 252 -57.06 -63.28 32.16
CA LEU A 252 -55.62 -63.14 32.11
C LEU A 252 -55.19 -62.07 31.10
N LEU A 253 -55.70 -62.12 29.87
CA LEU A 253 -55.36 -61.16 28.82
C LEU A 253 -55.73 -59.73 29.23
N SER A 254 -56.90 -59.55 29.86
CA SER A 254 -57.33 -58.25 30.37
C SER A 254 -56.38 -57.76 31.47
N SER A 255 -56.02 -58.61 32.43
CA SER A 255 -55.07 -58.26 33.50
C SER A 255 -53.67 -57.92 32.97
N ILE A 256 -53.19 -58.61 31.94
CA ILE A 256 -51.89 -58.31 31.32
C ILE A 256 -51.99 -56.97 30.58
N HIS A 257 -53.05 -56.74 29.81
CA HIS A 257 -53.26 -55.48 29.10
C HIS A 257 -53.35 -54.29 30.07
N ASP A 258 -54.13 -54.41 31.14
CA ASP A 258 -54.30 -53.34 32.15
C ASP A 258 -53.00 -53.02 32.90
N SER A 259 -52.14 -54.03 33.12
CA SER A 259 -50.85 -53.86 33.77
C SER A 259 -49.73 -53.39 32.83
N ASN A 260 -49.94 -53.45 31.52
CA ASN A 260 -48.95 -53.07 30.50
C ASN A 260 -49.51 -51.98 29.57
N GLN A 261 -49.19 -50.72 29.87
CA GLN A 261 -49.61 -49.56 29.06
C GLN A 261 -48.94 -49.49 27.67
N GLY A 262 -48.09 -50.47 27.31
CA GLY A 262 -47.42 -50.53 26.02
C GLY A 262 -48.32 -50.99 24.87
N PHE A 263 -49.49 -51.55 25.15
CA PHE A 263 -50.43 -52.01 24.14
C PHE A 263 -51.69 -51.16 24.13
N LYS A 264 -52.22 -50.96 22.92
CA LYS A 264 -53.52 -50.32 22.67
C LYS A 264 -54.65 -51.36 22.71
N THR A 265 -54.37 -52.53 22.13
CA THR A 265 -55.25 -53.70 22.14
C THR A 265 -54.42 -54.96 22.27
N MET A 266 -54.99 -56.03 22.82
CA MET A 266 -54.42 -57.37 22.83
C MET A 266 -55.49 -58.38 22.46
N LEU A 267 -55.11 -59.48 21.79
CA LEU A 267 -56.02 -60.56 21.43
C LEU A 267 -55.36 -61.94 21.52
N ILE A 268 -56.20 -62.97 21.64
CA ILE A 268 -55.82 -64.37 21.46
C ILE A 268 -56.66 -64.92 20.32
N ALA A 269 -56.02 -65.58 19.35
CA ALA A 269 -56.70 -66.20 18.22
C ALA A 269 -56.38 -67.70 18.15
N ASN A 270 -57.34 -68.50 17.68
CA ASN A 270 -57.18 -69.95 17.50
C ASN A 270 -56.48 -70.29 16.17
N GLU A 271 -56.33 -71.59 15.88
CA GLU A 271 -55.71 -72.10 14.65
C GLU A 271 -56.42 -71.68 13.34
N GLN A 272 -57.71 -71.31 13.40
CA GLN A 272 -58.47 -70.75 12.27
C GLN A 272 -58.42 -69.20 12.22
N GLY A 273 -57.65 -68.57 13.11
CA GLY A 273 -57.55 -67.11 13.24
C GLY A 273 -58.78 -66.44 13.86
N ASN A 274 -59.71 -67.20 14.42
CA ASN A 274 -60.87 -66.64 15.13
C ASN A 274 -60.46 -66.17 16.52
N LEU A 275 -60.93 -65.01 16.96
CA LEU A 275 -60.60 -64.45 18.26
C LEU A 275 -61.28 -65.24 19.39
N LEU A 276 -60.49 -65.69 20.35
CA LEU A 276 -60.93 -66.36 21.57
C LEU A 276 -61.02 -65.39 22.75
N ALA A 277 -60.17 -64.38 22.78
CA ALA A 277 -60.15 -63.34 23.82
C ALA A 277 -59.61 -62.04 23.23
N ALA A 278 -60.02 -60.90 23.80
CA ALA A 278 -59.50 -59.59 23.43
C ALA A 278 -59.62 -58.54 24.55
N SER A 279 -58.69 -57.58 24.59
CA SER A 279 -58.66 -56.47 25.53
C SER A 279 -58.26 -55.16 24.80
N PRO A 280 -58.86 -53.98 25.10
CA PRO A 280 -59.89 -53.78 26.10
C PRO A 280 -61.19 -54.45 25.62
N MET A 281 -61.93 -55.05 26.54
CA MET A 281 -63.32 -55.38 26.25
C MET A 281 -64.04 -54.04 26.12
N ALA A 282 -64.27 -53.56 24.90
CA ALA A 282 -65.10 -52.38 24.71
C ALA A 282 -66.39 -52.59 25.52
N ASN A 283 -66.89 -51.54 26.20
CA ASN A 283 -68.10 -51.58 27.05
C ASN A 283 -69.39 -52.14 26.36
N THR A 284 -69.28 -52.61 25.12
CA THR A 284 -70.33 -53.08 24.21
C THR A 284 -70.10 -54.47 23.59
N VAL A 285 -69.00 -55.19 23.89
CA VAL A 285 -68.72 -56.52 23.30
C VAL A 285 -68.81 -57.61 24.38
N ASN A 286 -69.95 -58.31 24.43
CA ASN A 286 -70.03 -59.63 25.07
C ASN A 286 -69.07 -60.60 24.34
N LEU A 287 -68.51 -61.59 25.04
CA LEU A 287 -67.70 -62.67 24.44
C LEU A 287 -68.37 -63.27 23.17
N ASP A 288 -69.70 -63.30 23.14
CA ASP A 288 -70.51 -63.79 22.00
C ASP A 288 -70.32 -63.00 20.69
N ARG A 289 -69.91 -61.72 20.76
CA ARG A 289 -69.68 -60.84 19.60
C ARG A 289 -68.25 -60.87 19.06
N LEU A 290 -67.31 -61.56 19.72
CA LEU A 290 -65.97 -61.77 19.15
C LEU A 290 -66.01 -62.57 17.84
N ALA A 291 -67.04 -63.40 17.66
CA ALA A 291 -67.31 -64.12 16.41
C ALA A 291 -67.70 -63.20 15.23
N GLU A 292 -68.11 -61.96 15.49
CA GLU A 292 -68.41 -60.96 14.45
C GLU A 292 -67.14 -60.26 13.94
N ILE A 293 -66.03 -60.35 14.69
CA ILE A 293 -64.74 -59.79 14.26
C ILE A 293 -64.13 -60.71 13.21
N PRO A 294 -63.73 -60.19 12.02
CA PRO A 294 -63.14 -61.01 10.98
C PRO A 294 -61.89 -61.76 11.47
N SER A 295 -61.76 -63.02 11.06
CA SER A 295 -60.58 -63.84 11.33
C SER A 295 -59.30 -63.09 10.96
N VAL A 296 -58.24 -63.28 11.76
CA VAL A 296 -56.93 -62.67 11.55
C VAL A 296 -55.95 -63.59 10.80
N MET A 297 -56.41 -64.73 10.29
CA MET A 297 -55.57 -65.75 9.64
C MET A 297 -54.82 -65.22 8.41
N ASP A 298 -55.38 -64.23 7.70
CA ASP A 298 -54.80 -63.54 6.54
C ASP A 298 -53.75 -62.49 6.92
N ARG A 299 -53.63 -62.14 8.20
CA ARG A 299 -52.72 -61.10 8.67
C ARG A 299 -51.31 -61.63 8.77
N GLU A 300 -50.34 -60.80 8.37
CA GLU A 300 -48.93 -61.18 8.39
C GLU A 300 -48.45 -61.57 9.79
N TYR A 301 -48.85 -60.83 10.83
CA TYR A 301 -48.49 -61.18 12.21
C TYR A 301 -49.04 -62.55 12.65
N PHE A 302 -50.17 -62.99 12.11
CA PHE A 302 -50.69 -64.32 12.37
C PHE A 302 -49.88 -65.36 11.62
N ILE A 303 -49.63 -65.14 10.33
CA ILE A 303 -48.90 -66.07 9.48
C ILE A 303 -47.49 -66.31 10.04
N GLN A 304 -46.79 -65.25 10.41
CA GLN A 304 -45.42 -65.33 10.94
C GLN A 304 -45.36 -65.99 12.32
N ALA A 305 -46.29 -65.68 13.22
CA ALA A 305 -46.30 -66.32 14.53
C ALA A 305 -46.75 -67.77 14.48
N PHE A 306 -47.88 -68.05 13.82
CA PHE A 306 -48.52 -69.36 13.82
C PHE A 306 -47.78 -70.37 12.95
N TYR A 307 -47.53 -70.06 11.67
CA TYR A 307 -46.94 -71.03 10.73
C TYR A 307 -45.41 -71.09 10.83
N ASN A 308 -44.75 -69.95 11.06
CA ASN A 308 -43.28 -69.90 11.15
C ASN A 308 -42.76 -70.03 12.59
N HIS A 309 -43.65 -70.21 13.58
CA HIS A 309 -43.32 -70.42 14.99
C HIS A 309 -42.38 -69.36 15.58
N LYS A 310 -42.50 -68.10 15.13
CA LYS A 310 -41.58 -67.02 15.47
C LYS A 310 -42.32 -65.87 16.15
N THR A 311 -41.79 -65.36 17.25
CA THR A 311 -42.25 -64.06 17.76
C THR A 311 -41.95 -62.97 16.73
N PHE A 312 -42.98 -62.24 16.32
CA PHE A 312 -42.91 -61.35 15.17
C PHE A 312 -43.43 -59.95 15.55
N VAL A 313 -42.72 -58.93 15.08
CA VAL A 313 -43.14 -57.53 15.12
C VAL A 313 -43.46 -57.15 13.69
N SER A 314 -44.71 -56.76 13.41
CA SER A 314 -45.12 -56.43 12.05
C SER A 314 -44.61 -55.07 11.59
N PRO A 315 -44.59 -54.82 10.27
CA PRO A 315 -44.64 -53.46 9.72
C PRO A 315 -45.87 -52.70 10.25
N ALA A 316 -45.92 -51.38 10.03
CA ALA A 316 -47.12 -50.61 10.33
C ALA A 316 -48.25 -50.99 9.37
N PHE A 317 -49.47 -51.17 9.87
CA PHE A 317 -50.65 -51.43 9.04
C PHE A 317 -51.93 -50.93 9.71
N ILE A 318 -53.02 -50.85 8.94
CA ILE A 318 -54.33 -50.43 9.45
C ILE A 318 -55.00 -51.58 10.22
N GLY A 319 -55.31 -51.35 11.48
CA GLY A 319 -56.03 -52.28 12.35
C GLY A 319 -57.39 -52.70 11.79
N ARG A 320 -57.90 -53.85 12.26
CA ARG A 320 -59.23 -54.38 11.89
C ARG A 320 -59.87 -54.98 13.15
N GLY A 321 -61.16 -54.74 13.35
CA GLY A 321 -61.92 -55.26 14.50
C GLY A 321 -62.10 -54.25 15.64
N PHE A 322 -61.00 -53.65 16.11
CA PHE A 322 -61.01 -52.68 17.23
C PHE A 322 -60.91 -51.21 16.80
N GLY A 323 -60.96 -50.95 15.50
CA GLY A 323 -60.81 -49.62 14.90
C GLY A 323 -60.00 -49.68 13.60
N ASN A 324 -59.78 -48.51 12.99
CA ASN A 324 -59.01 -48.34 11.75
C ASN A 324 -57.71 -47.54 12.00
N ASP A 325 -57.20 -47.58 13.24
CA ASP A 325 -55.97 -46.89 13.57
C ASP A 325 -54.76 -47.64 13.00
N VAL A 326 -53.70 -46.89 12.70
CA VAL A 326 -52.40 -47.47 12.35
C VAL A 326 -51.83 -48.13 13.60
N ILE A 327 -51.47 -49.41 13.49
CA ILE A 327 -50.93 -50.22 14.57
C ILE A 327 -49.69 -50.99 14.10
N VAL A 328 -48.87 -51.37 15.08
CA VAL A 328 -47.81 -52.37 14.93
C VAL A 328 -48.18 -53.54 15.81
N ALA A 329 -48.31 -54.74 15.23
CA ALA A 329 -48.69 -55.94 15.96
C ALA A 329 -47.43 -56.70 16.42
N ILE A 330 -47.42 -57.10 17.68
CA ILE A 330 -46.44 -58.04 18.23
C ILE A 330 -47.16 -59.34 18.52
N SER A 331 -46.76 -60.43 17.87
CA SER A 331 -47.42 -61.74 18.00
C SER A 331 -46.45 -62.86 18.36
N ALA A 332 -46.95 -63.87 19.07
CA ALA A 332 -46.20 -65.09 19.39
C ALA A 332 -47.11 -66.34 19.37
N PRO A 333 -46.58 -67.51 18.95
CA PRO A 333 -47.34 -68.76 18.90
C PRO A 333 -47.66 -69.29 20.29
N ILE A 334 -48.88 -69.81 20.44
CA ILE A 334 -49.31 -70.60 21.60
C ILE A 334 -49.25 -72.07 21.20
N PHE A 335 -48.42 -72.86 21.88
CA PHE A 335 -48.26 -74.29 21.63
C PHE A 335 -49.22 -75.14 22.45
N SER A 336 -49.46 -76.37 21.99
CA SER A 336 -50.20 -77.37 22.75
C SER A 336 -49.37 -77.86 23.95
N PRO A 337 -49.95 -77.97 25.16
CA PRO A 337 -49.27 -78.49 26.35
C PRO A 337 -48.70 -79.90 26.17
N HIS A 338 -49.34 -80.70 25.30
CA HIS A 338 -48.98 -82.09 25.03
C HIS A 338 -48.18 -82.29 23.73
N ALA A 339 -48.02 -81.22 22.92
CA ALA A 339 -47.27 -81.24 21.66
C ALA A 339 -46.57 -79.89 21.47
N PRO A 340 -45.36 -79.70 22.04
CA PRO A 340 -44.68 -78.39 22.09
C PRO A 340 -44.26 -77.82 20.73
N ASN A 341 -44.36 -78.60 19.64
CA ASN A 341 -44.09 -78.17 18.27
C ASN A 341 -45.37 -77.90 17.45
N GLN A 342 -46.55 -78.04 18.04
CA GLN A 342 -47.83 -77.80 17.38
C GLN A 342 -48.47 -76.52 17.95
N ALA A 343 -48.46 -75.44 17.17
CA ALA A 343 -49.18 -74.23 17.51
C ALA A 343 -50.70 -74.47 17.45
N ARG A 344 -51.43 -74.00 18.45
CA ARG A 344 -52.91 -74.06 18.54
C ARG A 344 -53.58 -72.69 18.39
N GLY A 345 -52.77 -71.64 18.28
CA GLY A 345 -53.21 -70.26 18.18
C GLY A 345 -52.06 -69.29 18.37
N ILE A 346 -52.37 -68.01 18.49
CA ILE A 346 -51.42 -66.94 18.78
C ILE A 346 -51.96 -66.03 19.88
N VAL A 347 -51.06 -65.35 20.57
CA VAL A 347 -51.36 -64.11 21.30
C VAL A 347 -50.74 -62.95 20.55
N GLU A 348 -51.48 -61.84 20.45
CA GLU A 348 -51.05 -60.61 19.82
C GLU A 348 -51.32 -59.42 20.74
N GLY A 349 -50.43 -58.43 20.69
CA GLY A 349 -50.63 -57.12 21.26
C GLY A 349 -50.29 -56.05 20.24
N SER A 350 -51.25 -55.17 19.98
CA SER A 350 -51.10 -54.02 19.11
C SER A 350 -50.45 -52.90 19.91
N LEU A 351 -49.23 -52.52 19.53
CA LEU A 351 -48.41 -51.54 20.23
C LEU A 351 -49.08 -50.17 20.26
N ASP A 352 -49.00 -49.49 21.40
CA ASP A 352 -49.50 -48.12 21.52
C ASP A 352 -48.47 -47.11 20.98
N LEU A 353 -48.70 -46.66 19.74
CA LEU A 353 -47.82 -45.70 19.08
C LEU A 353 -47.80 -44.31 19.75
N ARG A 354 -48.72 -44.01 20.69
CA ARG A 354 -48.69 -42.77 21.48
C ARG A 354 -47.45 -42.67 22.38
N TYR A 355 -46.81 -43.80 22.70
CA TYR A 355 -45.54 -43.81 23.42
C TYR A 355 -44.48 -42.96 22.73
N PHE A 356 -44.41 -42.99 21.40
CA PHE A 356 -43.45 -42.18 20.64
C PHE A 356 -43.73 -40.68 20.77
N SER A 357 -45.00 -40.27 20.88
CA SER A 357 -45.36 -38.89 21.22
C SER A 357 -44.89 -38.49 22.62
N SER A 358 -44.90 -39.42 23.58
CA SER A 358 -44.40 -39.15 24.93
C SER A 358 -42.88 -39.00 24.97
N ILE A 359 -42.14 -39.83 24.22
CA ILE A 359 -40.69 -39.71 24.05
C ILE A 359 -40.34 -38.39 23.37
N ASP A 360 -41.05 -38.06 22.30
CA ASP A 360 -40.85 -36.81 21.55
C ASP A 360 -41.05 -35.59 22.45
N LYS A 361 -42.10 -35.61 23.29
CA LYS A 361 -42.36 -34.56 24.29
C LYS A 361 -41.31 -34.52 25.40
N GLN A 362 -40.72 -35.64 25.80
CA GLN A 362 -39.64 -35.64 26.81
C GLN A 362 -38.31 -35.13 26.25
N ASN A 363 -38.11 -35.24 24.94
CA ASN A 363 -36.98 -34.65 24.22
C ASN A 363 -37.12 -33.13 23.95
N LEU A 364 -38.22 -32.49 24.37
CA LEU A 364 -38.48 -31.05 24.20
C LEU A 364 -37.47 -30.11 24.89
N HIS A 365 -36.50 -30.63 25.65
CA HIS A 365 -35.36 -29.83 26.09
C HIS A 365 -34.50 -29.30 24.93
N HIS A 366 -34.63 -29.88 23.74
CA HIS A 366 -34.09 -29.37 22.48
C HIS A 366 -35.23 -28.80 21.61
N GLU A 367 -35.65 -27.55 21.87
CA GLU A 367 -36.84 -26.86 21.33
C GLU A 367 -37.01 -26.83 19.79
N GLN A 368 -36.07 -27.39 19.01
CA GLN A 368 -36.08 -27.33 17.55
C GLN A 368 -35.93 -28.70 16.87
N GLN A 369 -35.91 -29.81 17.62
CA GLN A 369 -35.77 -31.13 17.02
C GLN A 369 -37.14 -31.79 16.74
N SER A 370 -37.18 -32.64 15.72
CA SER A 370 -38.35 -33.44 15.35
C SER A 370 -37.92 -34.88 15.07
N ILE A 371 -38.79 -35.83 15.38
CA ILE A 371 -38.54 -37.26 15.25
C ILE A 371 -39.40 -37.81 14.12
N LEU A 372 -38.78 -38.70 13.35
CA LEU A 372 -39.43 -39.52 12.34
C LEU A 372 -39.07 -40.99 12.57
N LEU A 373 -40.06 -41.87 12.55
CA LEU A 373 -39.85 -43.31 12.68
C LEU A 373 -40.55 -44.01 11.52
N THR A 374 -39.82 -44.85 10.80
CA THR A 374 -40.37 -45.67 9.71
C THR A 374 -40.12 -47.16 9.94
N ASP A 375 -40.99 -47.98 9.37
CA ASP A 375 -40.77 -49.43 9.30
C ASP A 375 -39.63 -49.79 8.30
N GLU A 376 -39.35 -51.08 8.16
CA GLU A 376 -38.36 -51.59 7.21
C GLU A 376 -38.69 -51.33 5.72
N ASN A 377 -39.94 -50.97 5.42
CA ASN A 377 -40.45 -50.65 4.10
C ASN A 377 -40.54 -49.13 3.86
N ASN A 378 -39.99 -48.31 4.77
CA ASN A 378 -40.06 -46.84 4.78
C ASN A 378 -41.49 -46.27 4.94
N ASN A 379 -42.45 -47.01 5.49
CA ASN A 379 -43.74 -46.45 5.87
C ASN A 379 -43.64 -45.76 7.23
N LEU A 380 -44.27 -44.61 7.36
CA LEU A 380 -44.26 -43.83 8.60
C LEU A 380 -45.01 -44.55 9.73
N ILE A 381 -44.31 -44.78 10.83
CA ILE A 381 -44.86 -45.27 12.10
C ILE A 381 -45.22 -44.08 12.99
N TYR A 382 -44.30 -43.11 13.09
CA TYR A 382 -44.47 -41.90 13.90
C TYR A 382 -43.77 -40.70 13.23
N ALA A 383 -44.37 -39.52 13.37
CA ALA A 383 -43.77 -38.25 13.01
C ALA A 383 -44.19 -37.19 14.04
N SER A 384 -43.27 -36.31 14.42
CA SER A 384 -43.60 -35.16 15.28
C SER A 384 -44.68 -34.30 14.64
N GLU A 385 -45.61 -33.78 15.46
CA GLU A 385 -46.78 -32.99 15.00
C GLU A 385 -46.38 -31.79 14.11
N GLY A 386 -45.24 -31.16 14.40
CA GLY A 386 -44.72 -30.01 13.64
C GLY A 386 -44.31 -30.31 12.20
N LEU A 387 -44.16 -31.57 11.81
CA LEU A 387 -43.81 -31.98 10.45
C LEU A 387 -45.02 -32.12 9.52
N GLY A 388 -46.25 -32.18 10.06
CA GLY A 388 -47.46 -32.28 9.24
C GLY A 388 -47.60 -33.59 8.43
N LEU A 389 -46.86 -34.65 8.81
CA LEU A 389 -46.89 -35.95 8.12
C LEU A 389 -47.87 -36.91 8.80
N ALA A 390 -48.69 -37.60 8.01
CA ALA A 390 -49.64 -38.59 8.51
C ALA A 390 -48.98 -39.98 8.66
N PRO A 391 -49.26 -40.72 9.74
CA PRO A 391 -48.82 -42.12 9.89
C PRO A 391 -49.32 -42.99 8.73
N PHE A 392 -48.58 -44.07 8.43
CA PHE A 392 -48.84 -45.03 7.35
C PHE A 392 -48.82 -44.42 5.93
N THR A 393 -48.02 -43.38 5.73
CA THR A 393 -47.64 -42.88 4.40
C THR A 393 -46.18 -43.23 4.11
N PRO A 394 -45.83 -43.58 2.85
CA PRO A 394 -44.44 -43.85 2.50
C PRO A 394 -43.60 -42.58 2.60
N LEU A 395 -42.48 -42.65 3.30
CA LEU A 395 -41.58 -41.52 3.45
C LEU A 395 -40.88 -41.21 2.12
N SER A 396 -41.18 -40.04 1.56
CA SER A 396 -40.48 -39.50 0.39
C SER A 396 -39.69 -38.27 0.78
N PHE A 397 -38.37 -38.28 0.54
CA PHE A 397 -37.50 -37.13 0.81
C PHE A 397 -36.39 -37.02 -0.23
N SER A 398 -35.87 -35.81 -0.43
CA SER A 398 -34.65 -35.58 -1.21
C SER A 398 -33.48 -35.22 -0.27
N LYS A 399 -32.26 -35.67 -0.59
CA LYS A 399 -31.05 -35.49 0.25
C LYS A 399 -30.50 -34.06 0.26
N GLY A 400 -31.32 -33.06 -0.08
CA GLY A 400 -30.91 -31.67 -0.28
C GLY A 400 -29.98 -31.49 -1.49
N SER A 401 -29.77 -30.26 -1.94
CA SER A 401 -28.92 -29.98 -3.11
C SER A 401 -27.43 -29.95 -2.76
N GLU A 402 -26.56 -30.39 -3.68
CA GLU A 402 -25.09 -30.31 -3.57
C GLU A 402 -24.55 -28.87 -3.51
N ILE A 403 -25.41 -27.88 -3.75
CA ILE A 403 -25.08 -26.45 -3.72
C ILE A 403 -24.61 -26.05 -2.32
N TYR A 404 -25.27 -26.57 -1.27
CA TYR A 404 -24.86 -26.33 0.11
C TYR A 404 -23.85 -27.40 0.56
N ARG A 405 -22.55 -27.10 0.42
CA ARG A 405 -21.49 -27.91 1.04
C ARG A 405 -21.52 -27.75 2.56
N ALA A 406 -22.26 -28.61 3.23
CA ALA A 406 -22.26 -28.78 4.68
C ALA A 406 -21.65 -30.14 5.04
N ARG A 407 -21.06 -30.25 6.25
CA ARG A 407 -20.71 -31.54 6.86
C ARG A 407 -21.93 -32.30 7.41
N LEU A 408 -23.12 -31.70 7.30
CA LEU A 408 -24.38 -32.20 7.81
C LEU A 408 -25.13 -32.96 6.73
N GLN A 409 -25.90 -33.97 7.12
CA GLN A 409 -26.87 -34.58 6.21
C GLN A 409 -28.07 -33.65 6.07
N LEU A 410 -28.53 -33.45 4.83
CA LEU A 410 -29.56 -32.49 4.47
C LEU A 410 -30.80 -33.22 3.96
N MET A 411 -31.99 -32.72 4.29
CA MET A 411 -33.26 -33.33 3.91
C MET A 411 -34.29 -32.26 3.53
N ASN A 412 -35.01 -32.49 2.43
CA ASN A 412 -36.28 -31.81 2.14
C ASN A 412 -37.41 -32.82 2.24
N LEU A 413 -38.44 -32.46 3.00
CA LEU A 413 -39.62 -33.30 3.20
C LEU A 413 -40.80 -32.82 2.36
N HIS A 414 -40.99 -31.50 2.25
CA HIS A 414 -42.17 -30.93 1.58
C HIS A 414 -41.85 -30.49 0.14
N ASN A 415 -40.76 -29.76 -0.04
CA ASN A 415 -40.34 -29.24 -1.34
C ASN A 415 -39.14 -30.02 -1.87
N LEU A 416 -39.40 -31.19 -2.47
CA LEU A 416 -38.36 -32.12 -2.91
C LEU A 416 -37.40 -31.52 -3.95
N ASP A 417 -37.89 -30.61 -4.79
CA ASP A 417 -37.12 -29.93 -5.84
C ASP A 417 -36.41 -28.65 -5.34
N SER A 418 -36.57 -28.29 -4.07
CA SER A 418 -35.94 -27.10 -3.50
C SER A 418 -34.43 -27.24 -3.41
N ASN A 419 -33.71 -26.22 -3.90
CA ASN A 419 -32.27 -26.11 -3.70
C ASN A 419 -31.87 -25.77 -2.26
N THR A 420 -32.77 -25.14 -1.49
CA THR A 420 -32.53 -24.80 -0.08
C THR A 420 -33.00 -25.94 0.82
N PRO A 421 -32.10 -26.53 1.64
CA PRO A 421 -32.45 -27.57 2.59
C PRO A 421 -33.50 -27.10 3.62
N GLU A 422 -34.49 -27.95 3.90
CA GLU A 422 -35.48 -27.71 4.97
C GLU A 422 -34.91 -28.13 6.33
N TYR A 423 -34.32 -29.32 6.40
CA TYR A 423 -33.84 -29.95 7.62
C TYR A 423 -32.41 -30.45 7.48
N ILE A 424 -31.73 -30.49 8.61
CA ILE A 424 -30.52 -31.27 8.86
C ILE A 424 -30.91 -32.49 9.70
N TYR A 425 -30.28 -33.63 9.47
CA TYR A 425 -30.72 -34.86 10.14
C TYR A 425 -29.59 -35.81 10.52
N ALA A 426 -29.88 -36.64 11.52
CA ALA A 426 -29.16 -37.88 11.80
C ALA A 426 -30.12 -39.06 11.64
N GLN A 427 -29.61 -40.20 11.17
CA GLN A 427 -30.38 -41.42 10.95
C GLN A 427 -29.72 -42.59 11.67
N HIS A 428 -30.53 -43.41 12.34
CA HIS A 428 -30.09 -44.63 12.97
C HIS A 428 -31.05 -45.78 12.66
N LYS A 429 -30.50 -46.95 12.34
CA LYS A 429 -31.26 -48.17 12.04
C LYS A 429 -31.41 -49.00 13.32
N LEU A 430 -32.64 -49.37 13.65
CA LEU A 430 -32.97 -50.20 14.82
C LEU A 430 -32.73 -51.69 14.56
N ASN A 431 -32.73 -52.49 15.62
CA ASN A 431 -32.46 -53.94 15.54
C ASN A 431 -33.50 -54.71 14.73
N ASN A 432 -34.76 -54.25 14.73
CA ASN A 432 -35.84 -54.84 13.95
C ASN A 432 -35.91 -54.36 12.49
N GLY A 433 -35.02 -53.46 12.08
CA GLY A 433 -34.97 -52.93 10.72
C GLY A 433 -35.60 -51.55 10.53
N TRP A 434 -36.34 -51.05 11.52
CA TRP A 434 -36.93 -49.70 11.50
C TRP A 434 -35.86 -48.62 11.38
N GLN A 435 -36.23 -47.47 10.83
CA GLN A 435 -35.34 -46.31 10.71
C GLN A 435 -35.86 -45.17 11.58
N LEU A 436 -34.98 -44.61 12.41
CA LEU A 436 -35.26 -43.42 13.19
C LEU A 436 -34.45 -42.25 12.64
N TYR A 437 -35.12 -41.14 12.42
CA TYR A 437 -34.53 -39.87 12.00
C TYR A 437 -34.77 -38.82 13.07
N VAL A 438 -33.72 -38.08 13.40
CA VAL A 438 -33.81 -36.85 14.19
C VAL A 438 -33.51 -35.69 13.27
N LEU A 439 -34.44 -34.76 13.18
CA LEU A 439 -34.47 -33.63 12.26
C LEU A 439 -34.35 -32.33 13.04
N GLU A 440 -33.59 -31.38 12.53
CA GLU A 440 -33.54 -30.00 13.03
C GLU A 440 -33.64 -29.04 11.85
N PRO A 441 -34.41 -27.93 11.92
CA PRO A 441 -34.53 -26.98 10.83
C PRO A 441 -33.17 -26.40 10.40
N PHE A 442 -32.96 -26.25 9.09
CA PHE A 442 -31.70 -25.69 8.56
C PHE A 442 -31.64 -24.15 8.63
N VAL A 443 -32.79 -23.47 8.58
CA VAL A 443 -32.88 -21.99 8.54
C VAL A 443 -32.20 -21.28 9.71
N PRO A 444 -32.30 -21.75 10.98
CA PRO A 444 -31.55 -21.17 12.11
C PRO A 444 -30.03 -21.13 11.90
N LEU A 445 -29.43 -22.20 11.36
CA LEU A 445 -28.00 -22.24 11.06
C LEU A 445 -27.62 -21.22 9.96
N LEU A 446 -28.47 -21.08 8.94
CA LEU A 446 -28.28 -20.07 7.89
C LEU A 446 -28.32 -18.65 8.48
N LYS A 447 -29.32 -18.33 9.33
CA LYS A 447 -29.43 -17.03 10.00
C LYS A 447 -28.26 -16.75 10.95
N LEU A 448 -27.78 -17.77 11.66
CA LEU A 448 -26.60 -17.68 12.51
C LEU A 448 -25.37 -17.28 11.68
N ALA A 449 -25.18 -17.93 10.53
CA ALA A 449 -24.09 -17.59 9.62
C ALA A 449 -24.21 -16.17 9.07
N GLU A 450 -25.38 -15.79 8.55
CA GLU A 450 -25.63 -14.44 8.04
C GLU A 450 -25.31 -13.37 9.10
N ARG A 451 -25.80 -13.55 10.33
CA ARG A 451 -25.52 -12.65 11.45
C ARG A 451 -24.03 -12.58 11.78
N GLN A 452 -23.34 -13.72 11.80
CA GLN A 452 -21.92 -13.79 12.07
C GLN A 452 -21.09 -13.04 11.03
N TYR A 453 -21.42 -13.20 9.74
CA TYR A 453 -20.76 -12.46 8.67
C TYR A 453 -21.01 -10.96 8.79
N VAL A 454 -22.25 -10.51 9.04
CA VAL A 454 -22.57 -9.09 9.23
C VAL A 454 -21.79 -8.50 10.40
N ASN A 455 -21.77 -9.17 11.56
CA ASN A 455 -20.98 -8.74 12.71
C ASN A 455 -19.50 -8.63 12.38
N THR A 456 -18.97 -9.59 11.62
CA THR A 456 -17.56 -9.60 11.23
C THR A 456 -17.23 -8.47 10.25
N VAL A 457 -18.12 -8.14 9.32
CA VAL A 457 -17.95 -7.00 8.39
C VAL A 457 -17.97 -5.68 9.16
N ILE A 458 -18.87 -5.51 10.13
CA ILE A 458 -18.91 -4.32 10.98
C ILE A 458 -17.60 -4.19 11.79
N LEU A 459 -17.16 -5.28 12.43
CA LEU A 459 -15.91 -5.29 13.18
C LEU A 459 -14.71 -4.97 12.29
N LEU A 460 -14.64 -5.60 11.12
CA LEU A 460 -13.60 -5.36 10.12
C LEU A 460 -13.57 -3.89 9.69
N PHE A 461 -14.74 -3.30 9.41
CA PHE A 461 -14.83 -1.88 9.05
C PHE A 461 -14.28 -0.99 10.17
N CYS A 462 -14.68 -1.21 11.42
CA CYS A 462 -14.16 -0.49 12.58
C CYS A 462 -12.65 -0.67 12.74
N SER A 463 -12.14 -1.90 12.59
CA SER A 463 -10.72 -2.21 12.66
C SER A 463 -9.91 -1.55 11.55
N LEU A 464 -10.43 -1.50 10.32
CA LEU A 464 -9.79 -0.84 9.19
C LEU A 464 -9.73 0.68 9.37
N VAL A 465 -10.81 1.29 9.86
CA VAL A 465 -10.84 2.72 10.19
C VAL A 465 -9.82 3.03 11.30
N GLY A 466 -9.81 2.25 12.38
CA GLY A 466 -8.82 2.40 13.45
C GLY A 466 -7.39 2.21 12.95
N ALA A 467 -7.14 1.17 12.15
CA ALA A 467 -5.85 0.89 11.54
C ALA A 467 -5.37 2.03 10.64
N PHE A 468 -6.27 2.65 9.87
CA PHE A 468 -5.92 3.80 9.02
C PHE A 468 -5.38 4.97 9.85
N PHE A 469 -6.05 5.33 10.96
CA PHE A 469 -5.59 6.40 11.84
C PHE A 469 -4.28 6.05 12.55
N ILE A 470 -4.16 4.85 13.10
CA ILE A 470 -2.92 4.36 13.75
C ILE A 470 -1.76 4.39 12.76
N THR A 471 -1.98 3.88 11.55
CA THR A 471 -0.97 3.83 10.50
C THR A 471 -0.53 5.21 10.06
N LYS A 472 -1.46 6.16 9.95
CA LYS A 472 -1.16 7.56 9.64
C LYS A 472 -0.34 8.21 10.77
N ALA A 473 -0.68 7.93 12.02
CA ALA A 473 0.07 8.40 13.18
C ALA A 473 1.50 7.85 13.22
N ILE A 474 1.67 6.53 13.07
CA ILE A 474 3.00 5.87 13.02
C ILE A 474 3.83 6.42 11.85
N SER A 475 3.21 6.56 10.68
CA SER A 475 3.92 7.09 9.50
C SER A 475 4.35 8.53 9.72
N LYS A 476 3.51 9.37 10.37
CA LYS A 476 3.90 10.73 10.72
C LYS A 476 5.09 10.71 11.69
N LEU A 477 5.03 9.92 12.76
CA LEU A 477 6.11 9.78 13.74
C LEU A 477 7.45 9.37 13.11
N LEU A 478 7.44 8.47 12.13
CA LEU A 478 8.67 8.02 11.45
C LEU A 478 9.20 8.98 10.38
N THR A 479 8.36 9.85 9.82
CA THR A 479 8.71 10.64 8.62
C THR A 479 8.74 12.13 8.84
N GLU A 480 8.08 12.64 9.88
CA GLU A 480 8.09 14.06 10.24
C GLU A 480 9.51 14.56 10.55
N PRO A 481 10.35 13.86 11.35
CA PRO A 481 11.74 14.28 11.57
C PRO A 481 12.56 14.37 10.27
N LEU A 482 12.38 13.42 9.34
CA LEU A 482 13.03 13.47 8.03
C LEU A 482 12.55 14.65 7.18
N SER A 483 11.26 14.97 7.26
CA SER A 483 10.69 16.12 6.55
C SER A 483 11.20 17.45 7.11
N LEU A 484 11.37 17.54 8.44
CA LEU A 484 11.95 18.70 9.11
C LEU A 484 13.41 18.87 8.73
N LEU A 485 14.21 17.80 8.70
CA LEU A 485 15.59 17.85 8.21
C LEU A 485 15.68 18.32 6.76
N ALA A 486 14.84 17.77 5.89
CA ALA A 486 14.81 18.16 4.48
C ALA A 486 14.41 19.63 4.27
N GLN A 487 13.58 20.19 5.16
CA GLN A 487 13.22 21.62 5.14
C GLN A 487 14.35 22.49 5.71
N HIS A 488 14.97 22.10 6.82
CA HIS A 488 16.05 22.86 7.47
C HIS A 488 17.30 22.98 6.59
N PHE A 489 17.71 21.88 5.95
CA PHE A 489 18.88 21.85 5.05
C PHE A 489 18.52 22.08 3.56
N GLY A 490 17.24 22.32 3.25
CA GLY A 490 16.76 22.45 1.88
C GLY A 490 16.90 23.87 1.30
N PRO A 491 16.90 24.03 -0.03
CA PRO A 491 17.02 25.34 -0.69
C PRO A 491 15.73 26.19 -0.66
N ALA A 492 14.64 25.70 -0.07
CA ALA A 492 13.31 26.32 -0.15
C ALA A 492 13.05 27.32 0.99
N LYS A 493 13.14 28.61 0.66
CA LYS A 493 12.56 29.80 1.32
C LYS A 493 12.29 29.75 2.85
N GLN A 494 13.24 30.31 3.59
CA GLN A 494 13.07 31.52 4.44
C GLN A 494 11.93 31.60 5.50
N GLU A 495 11.33 30.50 5.94
CA GLU A 495 10.85 30.43 7.33
C GLU A 495 11.85 29.61 8.12
N LYS A 496 12.92 30.27 8.60
CA LYS A 496 13.75 29.68 9.67
C LYS A 496 12.83 29.52 10.88
N VAL A 497 12.28 28.33 11.07
CA VAL A 497 11.92 27.86 12.42
C VAL A 497 13.14 28.15 13.29
N SER A 498 12.96 28.84 14.42
CA SER A 498 14.10 29.15 15.30
C SER A 498 14.86 27.87 15.61
N ASP A 499 16.20 27.93 15.58
CA ASP A 499 17.04 26.74 15.79
C ASP A 499 16.68 26.03 17.11
N GLU A 500 16.26 26.77 18.14
CA GLU A 500 15.72 26.23 19.39
C GLU A 500 14.42 25.43 19.23
N LYS A 501 13.49 25.89 18.39
CA LYS A 501 12.23 25.19 18.15
C LYS A 501 12.45 23.96 17.27
N PHE A 502 13.35 24.06 16.29
CA PHE A 502 13.76 22.93 15.47
C PHE A 502 14.47 21.86 16.32
N GLU A 503 15.44 22.24 17.14
CA GLU A 503 16.10 21.32 18.07
C GLU A 503 15.10 20.71 19.04
N HIS A 504 14.21 21.50 19.65
CA HIS A 504 13.19 20.95 20.54
C HIS A 504 12.26 19.93 19.85
N ASP A 505 11.82 20.22 18.62
CA ASP A 505 10.93 19.35 17.85
C ASP A 505 11.66 18.09 17.33
N LEU A 506 12.98 18.15 17.09
CA LEU A 506 13.81 17.02 16.64
C LEU A 506 14.33 16.17 17.81
N LEU A 507 14.63 16.79 18.96
CA LEU A 507 15.18 16.17 20.18
C LEU A 507 14.11 15.52 21.07
N ASP A 508 12.86 15.44 20.62
CA ASP A 508 11.87 14.61 21.30
C ASP A 508 12.39 13.16 21.37
N LYS A 509 12.18 12.50 22.51
CA LYS A 509 12.66 11.13 22.78
C LYS A 509 12.11 10.09 21.80
N SER A 510 11.08 10.45 21.03
CA SER A 510 10.46 9.62 20.01
C SER A 510 11.27 9.53 18.71
N THR A 511 12.26 10.41 18.48
CA THR A 511 13.07 10.41 17.25
C THR A 511 14.07 9.23 17.22
N PRO A 512 14.05 8.41 16.16
CA PRO A 512 15.05 7.34 15.96
C PRO A 512 16.49 7.85 15.99
N LYS A 513 17.40 7.07 16.58
CA LYS A 513 18.83 7.41 16.73
C LYS A 513 19.52 7.66 15.39
N GLU A 514 19.11 6.94 14.35
CA GLU A 514 19.65 7.05 13.00
C GLU A 514 19.32 8.40 12.34
N ILE A 515 18.18 9.00 12.69
CA ILE A 515 17.80 10.33 12.22
C ILE A 515 18.62 11.39 12.95
N TYR A 516 18.84 11.20 14.25
CA TYR A 516 19.67 12.09 15.04
C TYR A 516 21.14 12.06 14.59
N SER A 517 21.72 10.89 14.32
CA SER A 517 23.10 10.81 13.79
C SER A 517 23.23 11.44 12.39
N LEU A 518 22.18 11.37 11.58
CA LEU A 518 22.11 12.08 10.30
C LEU A 518 22.08 13.60 10.50
N TYR A 519 21.34 14.12 11.48
CA TYR A 519 21.36 15.54 11.84
C TYR A 519 22.77 16.00 12.24
N GLU A 520 23.43 15.28 13.16
CA GLU A 520 24.80 15.64 13.58
C GLU A 520 25.77 15.64 12.40
N SER A 521 25.67 14.66 11.51
CA SER A 521 26.51 14.58 10.31
C SER A 521 26.26 15.75 9.34
N LEU A 522 24.99 16.14 9.13
CA LEU A 522 24.64 17.27 8.27
C LEU A 522 25.07 18.61 8.88
N ALA A 523 24.87 18.80 10.18
CA ALA A 523 25.29 19.98 10.91
C ALA A 523 26.83 20.16 10.87
N SER A 524 27.57 19.07 11.12
CA SER A 524 29.03 19.08 11.04
C SER A 524 29.55 19.39 9.62
N ASN A 525 28.91 18.83 8.59
CA ASN A 525 29.26 19.13 7.20
C ASN A 525 28.96 20.58 6.82
N GLN A 526 27.84 21.15 7.29
CA GLN A 526 27.51 22.56 7.07
C GLN A 526 28.54 23.49 7.71
N GLN A 527 28.96 23.18 8.94
CA GLN A 527 30.00 23.93 9.64
C GLN A 527 31.33 23.88 8.89
N THR A 528 31.74 22.68 8.46
CA THR A 528 32.97 22.48 7.67
C THR A 528 32.94 23.27 6.35
N LEU A 529 31.80 23.33 5.68
CA LEU A 529 31.62 24.11 4.45
C LEU A 529 31.75 25.62 4.69
N LEU A 530 31.18 26.13 5.80
CA LEU A 530 31.31 27.54 6.18
C LEU A 530 32.77 27.91 6.48
N GLU A 531 33.49 27.04 7.22
CA GLU A 531 34.91 27.23 7.50
C GLU A 531 35.74 27.25 6.21
N HIS A 532 35.50 26.30 5.29
CA HIS A 532 36.14 26.31 3.96
C HIS A 532 35.80 27.55 3.15
N GLN A 533 34.57 28.04 3.21
CA GLN A 533 34.17 29.26 2.51
C GLN A 533 34.94 30.47 3.05
N GLN A 534 35.05 30.61 4.38
CA GLN A 534 35.82 31.68 5.02
C GLN A 534 37.31 31.60 4.66
N GLU A 535 37.90 30.40 4.69
CA GLU A 535 39.29 30.20 4.27
C GLU A 535 39.52 30.58 2.81
N LEU A 536 38.60 30.23 1.91
CA LEU A 536 38.67 30.59 0.50
C LEU A 536 38.55 32.10 0.30
N GLU A 537 37.62 32.77 0.99
CA GLU A 537 37.48 34.23 0.96
C GLU A 537 38.77 34.92 1.43
N GLN A 538 39.37 34.46 2.53
CA GLN A 538 40.66 34.98 3.00
C GLN A 538 41.79 34.75 1.98
N LYS A 539 41.89 33.56 1.38
CA LYS A 539 42.88 33.26 0.34
C LYS A 539 42.70 34.15 -0.90
N VAL A 540 41.45 34.37 -1.33
CA VAL A 540 41.14 35.26 -2.46
C VAL A 540 41.53 36.69 -2.15
N GLN A 541 41.19 37.18 -0.95
CA GLN A 541 41.56 38.53 -0.52
C GLN A 541 43.08 38.73 -0.47
N GLN A 542 43.81 37.77 0.13
CA GLN A 542 45.28 37.81 0.18
C GLN A 542 45.89 37.83 -1.23
N ARG A 543 45.43 36.95 -2.12
CA ARG A 543 45.92 36.90 -3.51
C ARG A 543 45.64 38.19 -4.28
N THR A 544 44.53 38.86 -4.00
CA THR A 544 44.18 40.13 -4.61
C THR A 544 45.15 41.23 -4.17
N GLN A 545 45.45 41.31 -2.87
CA GLN A 545 46.41 42.27 -2.32
C GLN A 545 47.84 42.05 -2.85
N ASP A 546 48.29 40.80 -2.91
CA ASP A 546 49.62 40.47 -3.45
C ASP A 546 49.74 40.87 -4.92
N LEU A 547 48.67 40.65 -5.70
CA LEU A 547 48.61 41.02 -7.12
C LEU A 547 48.63 42.55 -7.31
N GLU A 548 47.87 43.30 -6.51
CA GLU A 548 47.88 44.76 -6.53
C GLU A 548 49.27 45.33 -6.20
N ALA A 549 49.91 44.82 -5.16
CA ALA A 549 51.26 45.24 -4.78
C ALA A 549 52.31 44.93 -5.86
N ALA A 550 52.20 43.77 -6.52
CA ALA A 550 53.07 43.41 -7.63
C ALA A 550 52.86 44.33 -8.85
N ASN A 551 51.60 44.66 -9.16
CA ASN A 551 51.28 45.57 -10.26
C ASN A 551 51.84 46.99 -10.03
N VAL A 552 51.75 47.52 -8.81
CA VAL A 552 52.34 48.84 -8.48
C VAL A 552 53.85 48.84 -8.68
N LYS A 553 54.56 47.83 -8.16
CA LYS A 553 56.01 47.71 -8.33
C LYS A 553 56.45 47.57 -9.79
N LEU A 554 55.70 46.80 -10.59
CA LEU A 554 55.98 46.65 -12.02
C LEU A 554 55.79 47.97 -12.77
N LYS A 555 54.80 48.78 -12.39
CA LYS A 555 54.56 50.09 -12.98
C LYS A 555 55.71 51.06 -12.70
N ASP A 556 56.13 51.19 -11.45
CA ASP A 556 57.22 52.10 -11.08
C ASP A 556 58.55 51.73 -11.77
N LEU A 557 58.88 50.44 -11.87
CA LEU A 557 60.08 49.95 -12.56
C LEU A 557 60.05 50.20 -14.07
N ALA A 558 58.87 50.27 -14.69
CA ALA A 558 58.73 50.51 -16.12
C ALA A 558 58.80 51.99 -16.50
N GLU A 559 58.41 52.90 -15.60
CA GLU A 559 58.20 54.32 -15.91
C GLU A 559 59.37 55.24 -15.48
N ARG A 560 60.21 54.84 -14.54
CA ARG A 560 61.28 55.69 -13.97
C ARG A 560 62.70 55.24 -14.35
N ASP A 561 63.63 56.19 -14.31
CA ASP A 561 65.08 55.94 -14.42
C ASP A 561 65.64 55.47 -13.06
N PRO A 562 66.36 54.34 -13.00
CA PRO A 562 66.79 53.75 -11.73
C PRO A 562 67.86 54.56 -10.98
N LEU A 563 68.58 55.48 -11.64
CA LEU A 563 69.62 56.28 -11.00
C LEU A 563 69.07 57.59 -10.43
N THR A 564 68.26 58.29 -11.22
CA THR A 564 67.79 59.66 -10.92
C THR A 564 66.36 59.71 -10.38
N ASN A 565 65.60 58.60 -10.46
CA ASN A 565 64.17 58.51 -10.10
C ASN A 565 63.25 59.47 -10.89
N LEU A 566 63.77 60.15 -11.91
CA LEU A 566 63.00 60.89 -12.90
C LEU A 566 62.27 59.92 -13.83
N TYR A 567 61.34 60.42 -14.63
CA TYR A 567 60.78 59.60 -15.70
C TYR A 567 61.86 59.18 -16.69
N ASN A 568 61.76 57.97 -17.23
CA ASN A 568 62.68 57.52 -18.27
C ASN A 568 62.21 58.02 -19.64
N ARG A 569 63.12 57.99 -20.63
CA ARG A 569 62.83 58.36 -22.02
C ARG A 569 61.57 57.74 -22.59
N ARG A 570 61.33 56.45 -22.33
CA ARG A 570 60.16 55.72 -22.86
C ARG A 570 58.84 56.27 -22.31
N TYR A 571 58.81 56.61 -21.02
CA TYR A 571 57.64 57.26 -20.42
C TYR A 571 57.40 58.64 -21.04
N THR A 572 58.47 59.42 -21.27
CA THR A 572 58.37 60.75 -21.90
C THR A 572 57.82 60.69 -23.32
N GLU A 573 58.34 59.79 -24.15
CA GLU A 573 57.86 59.57 -25.52
C GLU A 573 56.36 59.16 -25.54
N HIS A 574 55.93 58.37 -24.55
CA HIS A 574 54.53 57.96 -24.42
C HIS A 574 53.61 59.08 -23.89
N GLN A 575 54.09 59.94 -22.98
CA GLN A 575 53.29 61.00 -22.38
C GLN A 575 53.22 62.27 -23.24
N PHE A 576 54.22 62.53 -24.08
CA PHE A 576 54.25 63.75 -24.90
C PHE A 576 52.96 64.00 -25.70
N PRO A 577 52.38 63.03 -26.44
CA PRO A 577 51.13 63.25 -27.18
C PRO A 577 49.95 63.62 -26.27
N LEU A 578 49.90 63.08 -25.05
CA LEU A 578 48.84 63.37 -24.08
C LEU A 578 48.96 64.79 -23.53
N ILE A 579 50.19 65.21 -23.19
CA ILE A 579 50.48 66.56 -22.73
C ILE A 579 50.22 67.58 -23.85
N GLN A 580 50.61 67.25 -25.08
CA GLN A 580 50.35 68.08 -26.25
C GLN A 580 48.86 68.28 -26.49
N GLN A 581 48.07 67.19 -26.55
CA GLN A 581 46.62 67.28 -26.72
C GLN A 581 45.93 68.08 -25.60
N MET A 582 46.44 67.97 -24.37
CA MET A 582 45.93 68.76 -23.25
C MET A 582 46.15 70.27 -23.49
N CYS A 583 47.36 70.67 -23.88
CA CYS A 583 47.68 72.07 -24.19
C CYS A 583 46.94 72.58 -25.44
N GLU A 584 46.78 71.75 -26.48
CA GLU A 584 46.03 72.12 -27.70
C GLU A 584 44.57 72.47 -27.40
N ARG A 585 43.92 71.69 -26.53
CA ARG A 585 42.53 71.96 -26.10
C ARG A 585 42.41 73.27 -25.31
N GLY A 586 43.44 73.61 -24.55
CA GLY A 586 43.53 74.86 -23.79
C GLY A 586 43.95 76.07 -24.62
N GLN A 587 44.41 75.86 -25.87
CA GLN A 587 45.14 76.87 -26.66
C GLN A 587 46.35 77.43 -25.91
N ASP A 588 47.00 76.58 -25.12
CA ASP A 588 48.13 76.94 -24.27
C ASP A 588 49.48 76.67 -24.96
N ALA A 589 50.48 77.47 -24.61
CA ALA A 589 51.85 77.23 -24.99
C ALA A 589 52.49 76.12 -24.14
N MET A 590 53.44 75.41 -24.75
CA MET A 590 54.26 74.39 -24.10
C MET A 590 55.74 74.70 -24.35
N THR A 591 56.57 74.40 -23.35
CA THR A 591 58.02 74.41 -23.51
C THR A 591 58.54 72.99 -23.58
N LEU A 592 59.42 72.74 -24.54
CA LEU A 592 60.32 71.60 -24.50
C LEU A 592 61.75 72.10 -24.31
N ALA A 593 62.44 71.66 -23.27
CA ALA A 593 63.81 72.03 -22.98
C ALA A 593 64.69 70.78 -22.84
N ILE A 594 65.80 70.76 -23.58
CA ILE A 594 66.85 69.77 -23.46
C ILE A 594 68.01 70.41 -22.72
N LEU A 595 68.47 69.72 -21.69
CA LEU A 595 69.57 70.10 -20.83
C LEU A 595 70.67 69.07 -20.99
N ASP A 596 71.91 69.53 -21.13
CA ASP A 596 73.11 68.69 -21.18
C ASP A 596 74.16 69.27 -20.24
N LEU A 597 74.74 68.40 -19.39
CA LEU A 597 75.75 68.78 -18.41
C LEU A 597 77.09 69.07 -19.09
N ASP A 598 77.60 70.29 -18.91
CA ASP A 598 78.83 70.72 -19.54
C ASP A 598 80.02 69.93 -19.01
N HIS A 599 80.85 69.43 -19.92
CA HIS A 599 82.06 68.67 -19.59
C HIS A 599 81.82 67.42 -18.72
N PHE A 600 80.62 66.82 -18.75
CA PHE A 600 80.28 65.66 -17.93
C PHE A 600 81.25 64.47 -18.07
N LYS A 601 81.76 64.23 -19.29
CA LYS A 601 82.81 63.21 -19.50
C LYS A 601 84.07 63.50 -18.68
N GLN A 602 84.48 64.76 -18.55
CA GLN A 602 85.63 65.15 -17.72
C GLN A 602 85.35 64.94 -16.23
N ILE A 603 84.10 65.15 -15.80
CA ILE A 603 83.67 64.86 -14.43
C ILE A 603 83.81 63.36 -14.16
N ASN A 604 83.30 62.50 -15.05
CA ASN A 604 83.48 61.05 -14.95
C ASN A 604 84.96 60.64 -14.96
N ASP A 605 85.76 61.22 -15.85
CA ASP A 605 87.19 60.91 -15.97
C ASP A 605 88.00 61.36 -14.73
N THR A 606 87.55 62.42 -14.03
CA THR A 606 88.27 63.03 -12.89
C THR A 606 87.82 62.50 -11.52
N TYR A 607 86.51 62.28 -11.36
CA TYR A 607 85.86 61.91 -10.09
C TYR A 607 85.32 60.47 -10.10
N GLY A 608 85.50 59.75 -11.21
CA GLY A 608 84.99 58.40 -11.39
C GLY A 608 83.49 58.38 -11.66
N HIS A 609 82.98 57.22 -12.10
CA HIS A 609 81.56 57.05 -12.41
C HIS A 609 80.64 57.30 -11.21
N LEU A 610 81.06 57.00 -9.98
CA LEU A 610 80.25 57.32 -8.80
C LEU A 610 80.13 58.83 -8.55
N GLY A 611 81.17 59.61 -8.85
CA GLY A 611 81.10 61.07 -8.80
C GLY A 611 80.17 61.65 -9.88
N GLY A 612 80.19 61.06 -11.08
CA GLY A 612 79.24 61.40 -12.15
C GLY A 612 77.80 61.00 -11.81
N ASP A 613 77.59 59.83 -11.22
CA ASP A 613 76.28 59.35 -10.78
C ASP A 613 75.67 60.27 -9.70
N GLU A 614 76.48 60.71 -8.74
CA GLU A 614 76.04 61.66 -7.73
C GLU A 614 75.72 63.03 -8.33
N CYS A 615 76.52 63.48 -9.30
CA CYS A 615 76.22 64.69 -10.06
C CYS A 615 74.85 64.61 -10.77
N LEU A 616 74.51 63.47 -11.38
CA LEU A 616 73.21 63.27 -12.02
C LEU A 616 72.04 63.25 -11.03
N LYS A 617 72.23 62.70 -9.82
CA LYS A 617 71.21 62.73 -8.77
C LYS A 617 70.95 64.14 -8.26
N GLU A 618 72.01 64.89 -7.94
CA GLU A 618 71.91 66.28 -7.48
C GLU A 618 71.23 67.16 -8.53
N VAL A 619 71.55 66.96 -9.82
CA VAL A 619 70.85 67.63 -10.94
C VAL A 619 69.36 67.26 -10.97
N ALA A 620 69.02 65.98 -10.81
CA ALA A 620 67.65 65.51 -10.80
C ALA A 620 66.83 66.04 -9.61
N GLU A 621 67.44 66.08 -8.42
CA GLU A 621 66.86 66.66 -7.21
C GLU A 621 66.64 68.16 -7.39
N LEU A 622 67.63 68.88 -7.95
CA LEU A 622 67.49 70.31 -8.22
C LEU A 622 66.37 70.57 -9.25
N LEU A 623 66.31 69.80 -10.34
CA LEU A 623 65.24 69.89 -11.34
C LEU A 623 63.86 69.69 -10.72
N THR A 624 63.66 68.62 -9.94
CA THR A 624 62.38 68.35 -9.28
C THR A 624 62.04 69.34 -8.17
N SER A 625 63.05 69.96 -7.55
CA SER A 625 62.86 71.03 -6.57
C SER A 625 62.43 72.37 -7.19
N LEU A 626 62.75 72.63 -8.46
CA LEU A 626 62.39 73.88 -9.14
C LEU A 626 61.13 73.75 -10.00
N PHE A 627 60.94 72.61 -10.67
CA PHE A 627 59.78 72.32 -11.52
C PHE A 627 58.80 71.40 -10.78
N LYS A 628 58.02 71.98 -9.85
CA LYS A 628 57.17 71.23 -8.89
C LYS A 628 55.74 70.96 -9.37
N ARG A 629 55.31 71.41 -10.55
CA ARG A 629 53.91 71.23 -10.94
C ARG A 629 53.68 69.76 -11.26
N ASP A 630 52.55 69.21 -10.83
CA ASP A 630 52.17 67.81 -11.12
C ASP A 630 52.11 67.49 -12.64
N ILE A 631 52.01 68.53 -13.47
CA ILE A 631 51.96 68.44 -14.93
C ILE A 631 53.32 68.67 -15.61
N ASP A 632 54.35 69.11 -14.87
CA ASP A 632 55.70 69.25 -15.41
C ASP A 632 56.29 67.85 -15.58
N LEU A 633 56.70 67.51 -16.80
CA LEU A 633 57.35 66.22 -17.06
C LEU A 633 58.85 66.42 -17.16
N ILE A 634 59.55 65.87 -16.17
CA ILE A 634 61.01 65.89 -16.09
C ILE A 634 61.51 64.46 -16.27
N SER A 635 62.43 64.28 -17.21
CA SER A 635 62.96 62.96 -17.51
C SER A 635 64.45 62.98 -17.75
N ARG A 636 65.11 61.86 -17.44
CA ARG A 636 66.47 61.60 -17.91
C ARG A 636 66.36 60.97 -19.30
N TYR A 637 66.75 61.72 -20.32
CA TYR A 637 66.54 61.35 -21.72
C TYR A 637 67.61 60.39 -22.22
N GLY A 638 68.85 60.53 -21.74
CA GLY A 638 69.95 59.58 -21.98
C GLY A 638 71.27 60.09 -21.43
N GLY A 639 72.07 59.23 -20.79
CA GLY A 639 73.39 59.63 -20.26
C GLY A 639 73.31 60.80 -19.28
N GLU A 640 73.82 61.95 -19.71
CA GLU A 640 73.83 63.26 -19.03
C GLU A 640 72.76 64.24 -19.52
N GLU A 641 71.89 63.81 -20.43
CA GLU A 641 70.84 64.62 -21.04
C GLU A 641 69.53 64.51 -20.24
N PHE A 642 68.96 65.65 -19.90
CA PHE A 642 67.66 65.77 -19.24
C PHE A 642 66.68 66.48 -20.16
N LEU A 643 65.44 66.01 -20.18
CA LEU A 643 64.36 66.56 -20.98
C LEU A 643 63.24 67.04 -20.07
N LEU A 644 62.87 68.31 -20.22
CA LEU A 644 61.76 68.94 -19.54
C LEU A 644 60.67 69.26 -20.56
N ILE A 645 59.44 68.81 -20.29
CA ILE A 645 58.24 69.23 -21.00
C ILE A 645 57.37 69.99 -19.98
N LEU A 646 57.23 71.30 -20.19
CA LEU A 646 56.52 72.19 -19.30
C LEU A 646 55.23 72.68 -19.99
N PRO A 647 54.08 72.05 -19.71
CA PRO A 647 52.81 72.45 -20.30
C PRO A 647 52.25 73.74 -19.68
N MET A 648 51.42 74.44 -20.45
CA MET A 648 50.72 75.64 -20.00
C MET A 648 51.68 76.65 -19.38
N CYS A 649 52.79 76.86 -20.07
CA CYS A 649 53.89 77.65 -19.57
C CYS A 649 53.73 79.11 -20.00
N ASN A 650 54.12 80.06 -19.14
CA ASN A 650 54.16 81.46 -19.54
C ASN A 650 55.46 81.72 -20.31
N ALA A 651 55.35 81.96 -21.61
CA ALA A 651 56.49 82.19 -22.51
C ALA A 651 57.46 83.28 -22.00
N LEU A 652 56.99 84.27 -21.23
CA LEU A 652 57.83 85.34 -20.69
C LEU A 652 58.59 84.95 -19.41
N LYS A 653 58.24 83.83 -18.77
CA LYS A 653 58.81 83.40 -17.48
C LYS A 653 59.64 82.12 -17.55
N VAL A 654 59.39 81.27 -18.55
CA VAL A 654 60.10 79.99 -18.73
C VAL A 654 61.60 80.19 -18.83
N GLU A 655 62.05 81.14 -19.64
CA GLU A 655 63.47 81.42 -19.80
C GLU A 655 64.10 81.87 -18.48
N ALA A 656 63.39 82.66 -17.66
CA ALA A 656 63.85 83.06 -16.34
C ALA A 656 63.98 81.85 -15.40
N HIS A 657 63.01 80.92 -15.40
CA HIS A 657 63.08 79.71 -14.56
C HIS A 657 64.19 78.75 -15.00
N LEU A 658 64.44 78.60 -16.31
CA LEU A 658 65.57 77.81 -16.81
C LEU A 658 66.92 78.45 -16.45
N ASN A 659 67.01 79.79 -16.49
CA ASN A 659 68.19 80.51 -16.05
C ASN A 659 68.38 80.44 -14.52
N GLU A 660 67.32 80.46 -13.73
CA GLU A 660 67.36 80.24 -12.29
C GLU A 660 67.88 78.85 -11.96
N PHE A 661 67.37 77.80 -12.62
CA PHE A 661 67.90 76.44 -12.49
C PHE A 661 69.40 76.39 -12.82
N LYS A 662 69.80 76.98 -13.94
CA LYS A 662 71.20 77.03 -14.38
C LYS A 662 72.11 77.71 -13.35
N GLN A 663 71.67 78.84 -12.79
CA GLN A 663 72.41 79.57 -11.75
C GLN A 663 72.52 78.73 -10.47
N GLN A 664 71.42 78.15 -10.00
CA GLN A 664 71.44 77.31 -8.80
C GLN A 664 72.31 76.06 -9.01
N LEU A 665 72.32 75.47 -10.21
CA LEU A 665 73.19 74.33 -10.51
C LEU A 665 74.67 74.72 -10.46
N ALA A 666 75.04 75.87 -11.05
CA ALA A 666 76.40 76.37 -11.01
C ALA A 666 76.88 76.67 -9.57
N ASP A 667 75.98 77.11 -8.70
CA ASP A 667 76.24 77.38 -7.28
C ASP A 667 76.20 76.11 -6.40
N THR A 668 75.65 75.00 -6.91
CA THR A 668 75.52 73.74 -6.18
C THR A 668 76.87 73.04 -6.10
N VAL A 669 77.31 72.78 -4.87
CA VAL A 669 78.54 72.04 -4.59
C VAL A 669 78.20 70.55 -4.49
N ILE A 670 78.66 69.77 -5.47
CA ILE A 670 78.48 68.33 -5.50
C ILE A 670 79.68 67.67 -4.81
N ILE A 671 79.41 66.76 -3.88
CA ILE A 671 80.44 66.05 -3.12
C ILE A 671 80.54 64.62 -3.65
N ASN A 672 81.72 64.22 -4.14
CA ASN A 672 81.94 62.85 -4.56
C ASN A 672 81.93 61.90 -3.34
N PRO A 673 81.02 60.91 -3.28
CA PRO A 673 80.91 60.01 -2.13
C PRO A 673 82.13 59.08 -1.96
N GLN A 674 82.96 58.89 -3.00
CA GLN A 674 84.13 58.00 -2.91
C GLN A 674 85.35 58.62 -2.23
N ASP A 675 85.60 59.91 -2.46
CA ASP A 675 86.84 60.57 -2.05
C ASP A 675 86.62 61.94 -1.40
N ASN A 676 85.35 62.33 -1.20
CA ASN A 676 84.91 63.55 -0.54
C ASN A 676 85.43 64.84 -1.22
N ARG A 677 85.86 64.76 -2.48
CA ARG A 677 86.20 65.95 -3.28
C ARG A 677 84.93 66.66 -3.72
N SER A 678 84.91 67.98 -3.55
CA SER A 678 83.82 68.83 -4.03
C SER A 678 84.10 69.37 -5.43
N PHE A 679 83.07 69.44 -6.26
CA PHE A 679 83.13 70.09 -7.58
C PHE A 679 81.78 70.72 -7.93
N ASN A 680 81.80 71.61 -8.92
CA ASN A 680 80.61 72.25 -9.46
C ASN A 680 80.46 71.82 -10.92
N VAL A 681 79.22 71.81 -11.40
CA VAL A 681 78.88 71.51 -12.79
C VAL A 681 78.03 72.65 -13.33
N THR A 682 78.19 72.96 -14.61
CA THR A 682 77.30 73.86 -15.33
C THR A 682 76.50 73.05 -16.35
N ALA A 683 75.40 73.62 -16.84
CA ALA A 683 74.62 72.98 -17.89
C ALA A 683 74.35 73.97 -19.03
N SER A 684 74.36 73.44 -20.24
CA SER A 684 73.82 74.13 -21.40
C SER A 684 72.38 73.68 -21.60
N ILE A 685 71.47 74.63 -21.88
CA ILE A 685 70.04 74.35 -22.04
C ILE A 685 69.55 74.94 -23.37
N GLY A 686 68.96 74.09 -24.21
CA GLY A 686 68.23 74.49 -25.39
C GLY A 686 66.74 74.32 -25.19
N ALA A 687 65.96 75.39 -25.32
CA ALA A 687 64.53 75.35 -25.08
C ALA A 687 63.72 75.92 -26.25
N VAL A 688 62.57 75.33 -26.52
CA VAL A 688 61.61 75.77 -27.53
C VAL A 688 60.30 76.06 -26.84
N ILE A 689 59.80 77.27 -27.04
CA ILE A 689 58.51 77.70 -26.53
C ILE A 689 57.61 77.90 -27.75
N ALA A 690 56.52 77.15 -27.85
CA ALA A 690 55.58 77.30 -28.94
C ALA A 690 54.16 76.91 -28.51
N ASN A 691 53.17 77.29 -29.32
CA ASN A 691 51.84 76.71 -29.19
C ASN A 691 51.90 75.21 -29.43
N ALA A 692 51.06 74.45 -28.74
CA ALA A 692 51.04 72.99 -28.86
C ALA A 692 50.80 72.49 -30.30
N THR A 693 50.18 73.32 -31.17
CA THR A 693 49.97 73.06 -32.60
C THR A 693 51.22 73.24 -33.48
N TYR A 694 52.39 73.56 -32.92
CA TYR A 694 53.62 73.79 -33.70
C TYR A 694 54.04 72.56 -34.52
N SER A 695 53.96 71.36 -33.94
CA SER A 695 54.24 70.09 -34.62
C SER A 695 53.72 68.93 -33.81
N ASP A 696 53.06 67.96 -34.45
CA ASP A 696 52.56 66.73 -33.83
C ASP A 696 53.68 65.73 -33.46
N SER A 697 54.90 65.96 -33.94
CA SER A 697 56.05 65.07 -33.70
C SER A 697 56.96 65.61 -32.61
N LEU A 698 57.16 64.81 -31.55
CA LEU A 698 58.18 65.05 -30.51
C LEU A 698 59.57 65.24 -31.12
N GLU A 699 59.90 64.52 -32.19
CA GLU A 699 61.21 64.63 -32.85
C GLU A 699 61.47 66.03 -33.41
N HIS A 700 60.43 66.73 -33.90
CA HIS A 700 60.60 68.11 -34.36
C HIS A 700 60.82 69.10 -33.22
N TRP A 701 60.13 68.90 -32.09
CA TRP A 701 60.36 69.72 -30.90
C TRP A 701 61.78 69.50 -30.35
N LEU A 702 62.20 68.24 -30.24
CA LEU A 702 63.54 67.86 -29.82
C LEU A 702 64.59 68.44 -30.74
N LYS A 703 64.45 68.27 -32.06
CA LYS A 703 65.40 68.79 -33.05
C LYS A 703 65.60 70.31 -32.91
N GLN A 704 64.53 71.04 -32.64
CA GLN A 704 64.61 72.48 -32.46
C GLN A 704 65.23 72.85 -31.11
N ALA A 705 64.94 72.10 -30.04
CA ALA A 705 65.59 72.28 -28.74
C ALA A 705 67.09 71.92 -28.81
N ASP A 706 67.46 70.88 -29.53
CA ASP A 706 68.84 70.47 -29.79
C ASP A 706 69.61 71.53 -30.58
N ASN A 707 68.98 72.16 -31.58
CA ASN A 707 69.59 73.29 -32.28
C ASN A 707 69.91 74.43 -31.31
N ASN A 708 68.99 74.74 -30.40
CA ASN A 708 69.22 75.76 -29.38
C ASN A 708 70.29 75.34 -28.37
N LEU A 709 70.33 74.06 -27.99
CA LEU A 709 71.35 73.51 -27.09
C LEU A 709 72.74 73.56 -27.74
N TYR A 710 72.82 73.26 -29.04
CA TYR A 710 74.03 73.37 -29.83
C TYR A 710 74.54 74.82 -29.85
N LEU A 711 73.65 75.79 -30.08
CA LEU A 711 73.98 77.22 -29.98
C LEU A 711 74.46 77.61 -28.57
N ALA A 712 73.82 77.08 -27.53
CA ALA A 712 74.25 77.32 -26.14
C ALA A 712 75.69 76.85 -25.91
N LYS A 713 76.05 75.66 -26.43
CA LYS A 713 77.39 75.09 -26.36
C LYS A 713 78.42 75.88 -27.18
N GLU A 714 78.09 76.28 -28.42
CA GLU A 714 79.00 77.05 -29.29
C GLU A 714 79.32 78.44 -28.75
N GLN A 715 78.35 79.10 -28.12
CA GLN A 715 78.55 80.46 -27.61
C GLN A 715 79.32 80.50 -26.28
N GLY A 716 79.80 79.35 -25.78
CA GLY A 716 80.67 79.28 -24.60
C GLY A 716 80.10 78.51 -23.42
N ARG A 717 79.05 77.68 -23.62
CA ARG A 717 78.40 76.85 -22.57
C ARG A 717 77.80 77.67 -21.43
N ASP A 718 77.33 76.99 -20.37
CA ASP A 718 76.69 77.56 -19.18
C ASP A 718 75.63 78.63 -19.51
N ARG A 719 74.70 78.30 -20.41
CA ARG A 719 73.66 79.25 -20.84
C ARG A 719 72.39 78.55 -21.29
N VAL A 720 71.32 79.34 -21.26
CA VAL A 720 70.04 78.99 -21.85
C VAL A 720 69.90 79.70 -23.19
N VAL A 721 69.52 78.97 -24.23
CA VAL A 721 69.08 79.52 -25.51
C VAL A 721 67.63 79.11 -25.73
N CYS A 722 66.73 80.08 -25.80
CA CYS A 722 65.31 79.86 -26.04
C CYS A 722 64.93 80.35 -27.44
N SER A 723 64.13 79.56 -28.17
CA SER A 723 63.43 80.04 -29.37
C SER A 723 61.92 80.08 -29.11
N LEU A 724 61.32 81.26 -29.27
CA LEU A 724 59.87 81.43 -29.28
C LEU A 724 59.37 81.28 -30.72
N ILE A 725 58.49 80.31 -30.96
CA ILE A 725 57.83 80.08 -32.25
C ILE A 725 56.38 80.54 -32.12
N VAL A 726 56.07 81.64 -32.79
CA VAL A 726 54.75 82.30 -32.77
C VAL A 726 53.79 81.62 -33.74
#